data_AF-A0A7V6DCQ6-F1
#
_entry.id   AF-A0A7V6DCQ6-F1
#
_cell.length_a   1.000
_cell.length_b   1.000
_cell.length_c   1.000
_cell.angle_alpha   90.00
_cell.angle_beta   90.00
_cell.angle_gamma   90.00
#
_symmetry.space_group_name_H-M   'P 1'
#
loop_
_entity.id
_entity.type
_entity.pdbx_description
1 polymer ?
#
loop_
_entity_poly.entity_id
_entity_poly.type
_entity_poly.pdbx_seq_one_letter_code
_entity_poly.pdbx_strand_id
1 'polypeptide(L)'
;PASGNLFLEVAFVDGEALVDCCAVSLPFGQVQMEVQLDQPVAPRSGAVTGVARITGLPADRGRIYRLWQRLQDTYGWEWERPEQFVVTSTGSAEVWFSVPLGRMRATGGTLTLTLEDADRRVLAERRVEVIQQADNRWDDWRQPLWTVFGRSGYRPYLWEPMAQRLREMGIDTWLFNVQGEEWRTAARYDFYTVPIGIYGMFSTAEGFNAYANTGDKQYLQRKPVCPNTPEERANAERTIRNAIDLMGAYQPLAYCLSDENNLTYYNAPFDLCICPSCLAGFRKWLLARYGSLQRLNQVWRRDYAAWEQVMPDTFEEAKARDVWTSWADHREYMDSVFVDVWRRVRQVAKGHDPHAKLAISGTPEPYAYGGYDWYPLAQQFDALFSYTDYFAEHTARAPWSAGYGIRGASLSFSIWNSAFRGCRGVSAFWLPSMVNSDLTLPVAAQHLRDYSQPLREGLGKLFLHAPRSKPQVAVYHSMPSLRAAFVLGVDEELGAQREALVTLLRSSGASYAFVDARQVEAGWLRQHRPKLLVLSAALAMSEREVAAVREYVQGGGKVVVLLTPALFDEKLTPRGRSPLADLLGGGPQPIPPAPDLTELPADLKPPQGAVWYLPRLPLATYGRESAWRASPEMDARCRRREQWLLQVLRWAGVQAPLQATRQDGQPVQDCLWGEWSLGKGARLVGMVRQATAVGTEHVRLQVGAGTVAYDVLAGKRLPSERLAFTLRAGEAKVVAILPQVPGAPQL
;
A
#
# COMPACT_ATOMS: atom_id res chain seq x y z
N PRO A 1 17.71 40.07 -36.22
CA PRO A 1 16.31 40.00 -35.71
C PRO A 1 15.94 41.30 -35.00
N ALA A 2 14.77 41.88 -35.27
CA ALA A 2 14.30 43.10 -34.57
C ALA A 2 13.90 42.84 -33.10
N SER A 3 13.66 41.56 -32.78
CA SER A 3 13.52 41.01 -31.43
C SER A 3 13.90 39.52 -31.45
N GLY A 4 14.24 38.95 -30.30
CA GLY A 4 14.57 37.54 -30.15
C GLY A 4 14.98 37.19 -28.72
N ASN A 5 15.39 35.94 -28.51
CA ASN A 5 15.94 35.46 -27.24
C ASN A 5 17.43 35.14 -27.42
N LEU A 6 18.27 35.70 -26.58
CA LEU A 6 19.66 35.30 -26.41
C LEU A 6 19.67 34.16 -25.38
N PHE A 7 20.15 32.99 -25.76
CA PHE A 7 20.35 31.88 -24.83
C PHE A 7 21.79 31.94 -24.31
N LEU A 8 21.92 32.12 -23.01
CA LEU A 8 23.19 32.11 -22.28
C LEU A 8 23.25 30.85 -21.43
N GLU A 9 24.16 29.93 -21.76
CA GLU A 9 24.53 28.87 -20.83
C GLU A 9 25.66 29.38 -19.94
N VAL A 10 25.39 29.43 -18.63
CA VAL A 10 26.35 29.77 -17.59
C VAL A 10 26.79 28.47 -16.95
N ALA A 11 28.07 28.14 -17.12
CA ALA A 11 28.71 26.99 -16.50
C ALA A 11 29.46 27.43 -15.24
N PHE A 12 29.14 26.81 -14.11
CA PHE A 12 29.90 26.92 -12.87
C PHE A 12 30.96 25.82 -12.87
N VAL A 13 32.23 26.21 -12.80
CA VAL A 13 33.39 25.31 -12.94
C VAL A 13 34.27 25.45 -11.70
N ASP A 14 34.72 24.32 -11.13
CA ASP A 14 35.72 24.26 -10.07
C ASP A 14 36.90 23.42 -10.56
N GLY A 15 38.02 24.10 -10.85
CA GLY A 15 39.14 23.51 -11.59
C GLY A 15 38.72 23.07 -13.00
N GLU A 16 38.97 21.80 -13.33
CA GLU A 16 38.54 21.18 -14.60
C GLU A 16 37.14 20.53 -14.51
N ALA A 17 36.49 20.54 -13.34
CA ALA A 17 35.19 19.91 -13.14
C ALA A 17 34.05 20.91 -13.35
N LEU A 18 33.10 20.59 -14.24
CA LEU A 18 31.83 21.29 -14.33
C LEU A 18 30.98 20.97 -13.08
N VAL A 19 30.79 21.96 -12.22
CA VAL A 19 30.03 21.86 -10.96
C VAL A 19 28.53 21.98 -11.23
N ASP A 20 28.14 22.96 -12.03
CA ASP A 20 26.74 23.21 -12.37
C ASP A 20 26.62 23.95 -13.71
N CYS A 21 25.44 23.95 -14.32
CA CYS A 21 25.14 24.83 -15.44
C CYS A 21 23.70 25.30 -15.44
N CYS A 22 23.46 26.57 -15.75
CA CYS A 22 22.13 27.10 -15.94
C CYS A 22 22.01 27.77 -17.31
N ALA A 23 20.85 27.62 -17.96
CA ALA A 23 20.54 28.32 -19.19
C ALA A 23 19.59 29.47 -18.88
N VAL A 24 19.98 30.70 -19.23
CA VAL A 24 19.15 31.89 -19.11
C VAL A 24 18.78 32.36 -20.51
N SER A 25 17.48 32.57 -20.73
CA SER A 25 16.98 33.21 -21.95
C SER A 25 16.79 34.70 -21.69
N LEU A 26 17.61 35.54 -22.30
CA LEU A 26 17.49 36.99 -22.23
C LEU A 26 16.77 37.51 -23.47
N PRO A 27 15.58 38.09 -23.34
CA PRO A 27 14.91 38.70 -24.47
C PRO A 27 15.64 39.98 -24.90
N PHE A 28 15.87 40.15 -26.20
CA PHE A 28 16.42 41.37 -26.79
C PHE A 28 15.43 41.93 -27.82
N GLY A 29 15.31 43.25 -27.87
CA GLY A 29 14.32 43.96 -28.70
C GLY A 29 13.88 45.27 -28.04
N GLN A 30 13.35 46.20 -28.84
CA GLN A 30 12.86 47.50 -28.33
C GLN A 30 11.65 47.34 -27.40
N VAL A 31 10.74 46.40 -27.70
CA VAL A 31 9.57 46.09 -26.87
C VAL A 31 9.87 44.88 -26.00
N GLN A 32 9.65 45.02 -24.69
CA GLN A 32 9.82 43.96 -23.70
C GLN A 32 8.48 43.64 -23.06
N MET A 33 8.27 42.35 -22.78
CA MET A 33 7.10 41.87 -22.03
C MET A 33 7.59 41.00 -20.87
N GLU A 34 7.19 41.31 -19.66
CA GLU A 34 7.38 40.48 -18.47
C GLU A 34 6.01 39.94 -18.04
N VAL A 35 5.95 38.68 -17.63
CA VAL A 35 4.69 38.04 -17.22
C VAL A 35 4.86 37.51 -15.81
N GLN A 36 4.01 37.97 -14.91
CA GLN A 36 3.96 37.52 -13.53
C GLN A 36 2.61 36.87 -13.28
N LEU A 37 2.61 35.60 -12.90
CA LEU A 37 1.41 34.90 -12.45
C LEU A 37 1.17 35.17 -10.97
N ASP A 38 -0.09 35.29 -10.58
CA ASP A 38 -0.46 35.40 -9.15
C ASP A 38 -0.16 34.09 -8.42
N GLN A 39 -0.48 32.97 -9.06
CA GLN A 39 -0.12 31.62 -8.65
C GLN A 39 0.20 30.75 -9.89
N PRO A 40 1.28 29.97 -9.87
CA PRO A 40 1.64 29.08 -10.99
C PRO A 40 0.78 27.80 -11.04
N VAL A 41 0.05 27.49 -9.96
CA VAL A 41 -0.82 26.32 -9.84
C VAL A 41 -2.24 26.77 -9.50
N ALA A 42 -3.24 26.26 -10.23
CA ALA A 42 -4.64 26.59 -9.99
C ALA A 42 -5.55 25.35 -10.01
N PRO A 43 -6.71 25.40 -9.32
CA PRO A 43 -7.70 24.33 -9.35
C PRO A 43 -8.23 24.05 -10.77
N ARG A 44 -8.67 22.81 -11.01
CA ARG A 44 -9.22 22.37 -12.30
C ARG A 44 -10.45 23.17 -12.77
N SER A 45 -11.28 23.64 -11.85
CA SER A 45 -12.42 24.53 -12.16
C SER A 45 -12.05 26.02 -12.17
N GLY A 46 -10.79 26.36 -11.88
CA GLY A 46 -10.31 27.73 -11.72
C GLY A 46 -9.75 28.33 -13.00
N ALA A 47 -9.01 29.43 -12.81
CA ALA A 47 -8.28 30.15 -13.85
C ALA A 47 -6.89 30.51 -13.34
N VAL A 48 -5.94 30.67 -14.25
CA VAL A 48 -4.66 31.32 -13.94
C VAL A 48 -4.80 32.80 -14.22
N THR A 49 -4.46 33.62 -13.22
CA THR A 49 -4.46 35.07 -13.30
C THR A 49 -3.04 35.61 -13.20
N GLY A 50 -2.84 36.79 -13.77
CA GLY A 50 -1.56 37.45 -13.71
C GLY A 50 -1.56 38.79 -14.44
N VAL A 51 -0.37 39.38 -14.50
CA VAL A 51 -0.12 40.66 -15.17
C VAL A 51 0.98 40.51 -16.20
N ALA A 52 0.74 41.03 -17.40
CA ALA A 52 1.75 41.25 -18.42
C ALA A 52 2.19 42.72 -18.36
N ARG A 53 3.45 42.96 -18.00
CA ARG A 53 4.08 44.29 -17.99
C ARG A 53 4.83 44.49 -19.30
N ILE A 54 4.41 45.47 -20.08
CA ILE A 54 4.95 45.76 -21.40
C ILE A 54 5.69 47.10 -21.34
N THR A 55 6.92 47.14 -21.85
CA THR A 55 7.74 48.36 -21.89
C THR A 55 8.40 48.53 -23.26
N GLY A 56 8.81 49.77 -23.57
CA GLY A 56 9.49 50.09 -24.82
C GLY A 56 8.57 50.14 -26.04
N LEU A 57 7.26 50.30 -25.84
CA LEU A 57 6.32 50.60 -26.91
C LEU A 57 6.58 52.03 -27.43
N PRO A 58 6.40 52.28 -28.74
CA PRO A 58 6.40 53.63 -29.29
C PRO A 58 5.47 54.56 -28.51
N ALA A 59 5.98 55.73 -28.10
CA ALA A 59 5.22 56.72 -27.36
C ALA A 59 4.38 57.61 -28.30
N ASP A 60 3.52 57.01 -29.12
CA ASP A 60 2.62 57.73 -30.02
C ASP A 60 1.16 57.58 -29.61
N ARG A 61 0.44 58.71 -29.54
CA ARG A 61 -0.97 58.73 -29.14
C ARG A 61 -1.82 58.05 -30.21
N GLY A 62 -2.49 56.96 -29.84
CA GLY A 62 -3.57 56.35 -30.63
C GLY A 62 -3.27 55.01 -31.29
N ARG A 63 -2.08 54.42 -31.11
CA ARG A 63 -1.84 53.03 -31.53
C ARG A 63 -2.53 52.04 -30.61
N ILE A 64 -3.17 51.05 -31.22
CA ILE A 64 -3.81 49.92 -30.54
C ILE A 64 -2.91 48.71 -30.73
N TYR A 65 -2.54 48.08 -29.63
CA TYR A 65 -1.86 46.78 -29.62
C TYR A 65 -2.83 45.69 -29.18
N ARG A 66 -2.53 44.44 -29.54
CA ARG A 66 -3.36 43.27 -29.22
C ARG A 66 -2.54 42.29 -28.41
N LEU A 67 -3.02 41.92 -27.23
CA LEU A 67 -2.43 40.84 -26.43
C LEU A 67 -3.27 39.58 -26.62
N TRP A 68 -2.69 38.60 -27.30
CA TRP A 68 -3.26 37.27 -27.49
C TRP A 68 -2.84 36.34 -26.36
N GLN A 69 -3.80 35.60 -25.83
CA GLN A 69 -3.58 34.58 -24.81
C GLN A 69 -3.88 33.21 -25.41
N ARG A 70 -2.88 32.33 -25.49
CA ARG A 70 -3.03 30.96 -25.99
C ARG A 70 -2.60 29.97 -24.92
N LEU A 71 -3.55 29.16 -24.45
CA LEU A 71 -3.25 28.04 -23.56
C LEU A 71 -3.15 26.75 -24.37
N GLN A 72 -2.03 26.04 -24.22
CA GLN A 72 -1.80 24.73 -24.79
C GLN A 72 -1.44 23.74 -23.69
N ASP A 73 -2.13 22.62 -23.59
CA ASP A 73 -1.77 21.58 -22.62
C ASP A 73 -0.59 20.73 -23.09
N THR A 74 -0.05 19.87 -22.21
CA THR A 74 1.12 19.02 -22.48
C THR A 74 0.94 18.06 -23.68
N TYR A 75 -0.30 17.75 -24.07
CA TYR A 75 -0.58 16.92 -25.24
C TYR A 75 -0.84 17.73 -26.51
N GLY A 76 -0.67 19.06 -26.44
CA GLY A 76 -0.84 19.96 -27.57
C GLY A 76 -2.28 20.41 -27.80
N TRP A 77 -3.23 20.12 -26.89
CA TRP A 77 -4.59 20.65 -27.03
C TRP A 77 -4.58 22.15 -26.79
N GLU A 78 -4.89 22.88 -27.85
CA GLU A 78 -4.98 24.33 -27.79
C GLU A 78 -6.42 24.78 -27.50
N TRP A 79 -6.54 25.89 -26.76
CA TRP A 79 -7.78 26.63 -26.59
C TRP A 79 -7.68 28.04 -27.19
N GLU A 80 -8.75 28.48 -27.84
CA GLU A 80 -8.85 29.75 -28.58
C GLU A 80 -8.88 31.00 -27.69
N ARG A 81 -8.52 32.11 -28.34
CA ARG A 81 -7.68 33.17 -27.80
C ARG A 81 -8.52 34.39 -27.38
N PRO A 82 -8.67 34.71 -26.08
CA PRO A 82 -9.17 36.02 -25.71
C PRO A 82 -8.15 37.08 -26.17
N GLU A 83 -8.63 38.05 -26.94
CA GLU A 83 -7.89 39.24 -27.36
C GLU A 83 -8.15 40.34 -26.34
N GLN A 84 -7.09 40.96 -25.84
CA GLN A 84 -7.20 42.18 -25.06
C GLN A 84 -6.52 43.33 -25.81
N PHE A 85 -7.24 44.43 -25.98
CA PHE A 85 -6.66 45.64 -26.54
C PHE A 85 -5.79 46.33 -25.50
N VAL A 86 -4.58 46.70 -25.90
CA VAL A 86 -3.61 47.41 -25.07
C VAL A 86 -3.42 48.79 -25.66
N VAL A 87 -3.71 49.80 -24.85
CA VAL A 87 -3.55 51.21 -25.22
C VAL A 87 -2.63 51.87 -24.20
N THR A 88 -1.60 52.55 -24.67
CA THR A 88 -0.67 53.31 -23.81
C THR A 88 -0.36 54.67 -24.42
N SER A 89 -0.08 55.64 -23.55
CA SER A 89 0.43 56.97 -23.93
C SER A 89 1.85 57.23 -23.39
N THR A 90 2.40 56.29 -22.61
CA THR A 90 3.69 56.43 -21.91
C THR A 90 4.77 55.50 -22.45
N GLY A 91 4.45 54.69 -23.47
CA GLY A 91 5.34 53.65 -23.99
C GLY A 91 5.42 52.39 -23.10
N SER A 92 4.55 52.28 -22.09
CA SER A 92 4.44 51.14 -21.18
C SER A 92 2.98 50.81 -20.86
N ALA A 93 2.67 49.54 -20.61
CA ALA A 93 1.32 49.11 -20.24
C ALA A 93 1.38 47.94 -19.25
N GLU A 94 0.41 47.87 -18.34
CA GLU A 94 0.15 46.69 -17.53
C GLU A 94 -1.20 46.11 -17.92
N VAL A 95 -1.23 44.82 -18.23
CA VAL A 95 -2.42 44.14 -18.75
C VAL A 95 -2.71 42.94 -17.87
N TRP A 96 -3.83 43.00 -17.15
CA TRP A 96 -4.30 41.93 -16.30
C TRP A 96 -5.09 40.90 -17.12
N PHE A 97 -4.78 39.63 -16.92
CA PHE A 97 -5.43 38.53 -17.63
C PHE A 97 -5.93 37.46 -16.67
N SER A 98 -6.90 36.69 -17.16
CA SER A 98 -7.49 35.54 -16.48
C SER A 98 -7.81 34.46 -17.51
N VAL A 99 -7.12 33.33 -17.43
CA VAL A 99 -7.24 32.22 -18.38
C VAL A 99 -7.83 31.00 -17.67
N PRO A 100 -9.10 30.64 -17.94
CA PRO A 100 -9.72 29.42 -17.41
C PRO A 100 -8.92 28.15 -17.74
N LEU A 101 -8.74 27.28 -16.74
CA LEU A 101 -8.04 26.00 -16.92
C LEU A 101 -8.96 24.84 -17.28
N GLY A 102 -10.28 24.95 -17.04
CA GLY A 102 -11.21 23.81 -17.13
C GLY A 102 -11.33 23.08 -18.48
N ARG A 103 -10.66 23.58 -19.54
CA ARG A 103 -10.54 22.89 -20.84
C ARG A 103 -9.24 22.10 -21.01
N MET A 104 -8.25 22.28 -20.13
CA MET A 104 -7.03 21.48 -20.12
C MET A 104 -7.37 20.02 -19.81
N ARG A 105 -6.79 19.11 -20.58
CA ARG A 105 -6.95 17.66 -20.37
C ARG A 105 -5.84 17.09 -19.49
N ALA A 106 -4.67 17.71 -19.53
CA ALA A 106 -3.51 17.40 -18.70
C ALA A 106 -3.41 18.34 -17.48
N THR A 107 -2.57 17.97 -16.51
CA THR A 107 -2.17 18.88 -15.42
C THR A 107 -1.21 19.97 -15.89
N GLY A 108 -0.32 19.69 -16.84
CA GLY A 108 0.65 20.66 -17.35
C GLY A 108 0.16 21.42 -18.59
N GLY A 109 0.54 22.68 -18.70
CA GLY A 109 0.29 23.50 -19.88
C GLY A 109 1.27 24.68 -20.01
N THR A 110 1.24 25.29 -21.19
CA THR A 110 1.98 26.50 -21.52
C THR A 110 1.00 27.59 -21.92
N LEU A 111 1.02 28.71 -21.20
CA LEU A 111 0.33 29.94 -21.61
C LEU A 111 1.30 30.78 -22.43
N THR A 112 0.99 30.96 -23.71
CA THR A 112 1.69 31.89 -24.61
C THR A 112 0.94 33.22 -24.66
N LEU A 113 1.63 34.31 -24.32
CA LEU A 113 1.18 35.68 -24.48
C LEU A 113 1.91 36.28 -25.68
N THR A 114 1.16 36.74 -26.68
CA THR A 114 1.72 37.32 -27.91
C THR A 114 1.18 38.73 -28.09
N LEU A 115 2.08 39.71 -28.11
CA LEU A 115 1.76 41.10 -28.36
C LEU A 115 1.92 41.43 -29.85
N GLU A 116 0.86 41.90 -30.48
CA GLU A 116 0.84 42.31 -31.89
C GLU A 116 0.53 43.80 -32.03
N ASP A 117 1.07 44.43 -33.09
CA ASP A 117 0.63 45.75 -33.54
C ASP A 117 -0.64 45.69 -34.40
N ALA A 118 -1.09 46.86 -34.88
CA ALA A 118 -2.25 46.98 -35.76
C ALA A 118 -2.10 46.18 -37.07
N ASP A 119 -0.86 46.02 -37.57
CA ASP A 119 -0.50 45.32 -38.80
C ASP A 119 -0.27 43.80 -38.58
N ARG A 120 -0.62 43.27 -37.40
CA ARG A 120 -0.43 41.85 -37.01
C ARG A 120 1.02 41.42 -36.90
N ARG A 121 1.96 42.36 -36.73
CA ARG A 121 3.37 42.02 -36.49
C ARG A 121 3.57 41.72 -35.01
N VAL A 122 4.20 40.57 -34.73
CA VAL A 122 4.54 40.17 -33.36
C VAL A 122 5.67 41.06 -32.84
N LEU A 123 5.38 41.83 -31.78
CA LEU A 123 6.34 42.71 -31.11
C LEU A 123 7.06 41.99 -29.97
N ALA A 124 6.33 41.16 -29.21
CA ALA A 124 6.85 40.38 -28.11
C ALA A 124 6.06 39.08 -27.93
N GLU A 125 6.74 38.01 -27.53
CA GLU A 125 6.11 36.74 -27.12
C GLU A 125 6.70 36.30 -25.77
N ARG A 126 5.85 35.84 -24.86
CA ARG A 126 6.26 35.19 -23.63
C ARG A 126 5.49 33.90 -23.41
N ARG A 127 6.18 32.92 -22.85
CA ARG A 127 5.61 31.62 -22.50
C ARG A 127 5.82 31.42 -21.02
N VAL A 128 4.73 31.11 -20.32
CA VAL A 128 4.76 30.77 -18.90
C VAL A 128 4.15 29.39 -18.70
N GLU A 129 4.78 28.60 -17.83
CA GLU A 129 4.24 27.32 -17.42
C GLU A 129 3.02 27.55 -16.53
N VAL A 130 1.98 26.77 -16.76
CA VAL A 130 0.78 26.74 -15.93
C VAL A 130 0.48 25.32 -15.53
N ILE A 131 0.10 25.13 -14.27
CA ILE A 131 -0.21 23.82 -13.72
C ILE A 131 -1.64 23.84 -13.20
N GLN A 132 -2.44 22.92 -13.72
CA GLN A 132 -3.72 22.55 -13.18
C GLN A 132 -3.54 21.47 -12.13
N GLN A 133 -4.23 21.61 -10.99
CA GLN A 133 -4.29 20.59 -9.96
C GLN A 133 -4.70 19.21 -10.50
N ALA A 134 -4.01 18.16 -10.02
CA ALA A 134 -4.34 16.78 -10.32
C ALA A 134 -5.64 16.34 -9.62
N ASP A 135 -6.33 15.34 -10.20
CA ASP A 135 -7.46 14.68 -9.55
C ASP A 135 -6.97 13.57 -8.62
N ASN A 136 -6.72 13.90 -7.36
CA ASN A 136 -6.13 12.97 -6.40
C ASN A 136 -7.10 11.91 -5.85
N ARG A 137 -8.31 11.72 -6.40
CA ARG A 137 -9.30 10.75 -5.89
C ARG A 137 -8.81 9.30 -5.86
N TRP A 138 -7.79 8.95 -6.66
CA TRP A 138 -7.26 7.59 -6.83
C TRP A 138 -8.37 6.60 -7.23
N ASP A 139 -9.17 6.98 -8.21
CA ASP A 139 -10.34 6.26 -8.71
C ASP A 139 -10.02 5.35 -9.92
N ASP A 140 -8.74 5.05 -10.14
CA ASP A 140 -8.27 4.20 -11.23
C ASP A 140 -7.05 3.37 -10.82
N TRP A 141 -6.68 2.40 -11.66
CA TRP A 141 -5.47 1.60 -11.51
C TRP A 141 -4.23 2.44 -11.78
N ARG A 142 -3.37 2.57 -10.76
CA ARG A 142 -2.15 3.39 -10.82
C ARG A 142 -0.91 2.52 -10.94
N GLN A 143 0.10 3.06 -11.62
CA GLN A 143 1.42 2.45 -11.67
C GLN A 143 2.48 3.45 -11.24
N PRO A 144 2.73 3.58 -9.92
CA PRO A 144 3.81 4.39 -9.38
C PRO A 144 5.19 3.83 -9.75
N LEU A 145 6.11 4.71 -10.17
CA LEU A 145 7.52 4.38 -10.35
C LEU A 145 8.36 5.24 -9.41
N TRP A 146 9.33 4.63 -8.72
CA TRP A 146 10.35 5.40 -8.01
C TRP A 146 11.33 6.05 -8.99
N THR A 147 11.21 7.36 -9.22
CA THR A 147 11.86 8.07 -10.35
C THR A 147 13.27 8.59 -10.09
N VAL A 148 13.58 9.01 -8.86
CA VAL A 148 14.90 9.54 -8.43
C VAL A 148 15.54 10.61 -9.33
N PHE A 149 14.78 11.38 -10.12
CA PHE A 149 15.34 12.33 -11.09
C PHE A 149 16.22 13.40 -10.43
N GLY A 150 15.78 13.94 -9.30
CA GLY A 150 16.45 14.98 -8.52
C GLY A 150 17.65 14.47 -7.73
N ARG A 151 17.73 13.15 -7.47
CA ARG A 151 18.90 12.50 -6.84
C ARG A 151 19.97 12.08 -7.84
N SER A 152 19.55 11.67 -9.03
CA SER A 152 20.41 10.98 -9.99
C SER A 152 21.06 11.89 -11.03
N GLY A 153 20.92 13.22 -10.90
CA GLY A 153 21.60 14.19 -11.78
C GLY A 153 21.13 14.14 -13.23
N TYR A 154 19.92 13.62 -13.50
CA TYR A 154 19.35 13.60 -14.85
C TYR A 154 19.17 15.03 -15.36
N ARG A 155 19.81 15.33 -16.48
CA ARG A 155 19.79 16.67 -17.06
C ARG A 155 18.39 17.02 -17.61
N PRO A 156 17.96 18.30 -17.54
CA PRO A 156 16.62 18.71 -17.98
C PRO A 156 16.26 18.32 -19.41
N TYR A 157 17.23 18.30 -20.33
CA TYR A 157 16.99 17.89 -21.72
C TYR A 157 16.58 16.41 -21.88
N LEU A 158 16.77 15.57 -20.86
CA LEU A 158 16.34 14.17 -20.84
C LEU A 158 14.93 13.99 -20.26
N TRP A 159 14.35 15.00 -19.62
CA TRP A 159 13.08 14.84 -18.90
C TRP A 159 11.91 14.50 -19.83
N GLU A 160 11.80 15.17 -20.98
CA GLU A 160 10.74 14.88 -21.95
C GLU A 160 10.89 13.49 -22.59
N PRO A 161 12.07 13.09 -23.14
CA PRO A 161 12.28 11.72 -23.62
C PRO A 161 12.01 10.67 -22.54
N MET A 162 12.40 10.93 -21.29
CA MET A 162 12.14 9.98 -20.20
C MET A 162 10.65 9.90 -19.87
N ALA A 163 9.96 11.04 -19.76
CA ALA A 163 8.51 11.07 -19.56
C ALA A 163 7.76 10.30 -20.65
N GLN A 164 8.20 10.39 -21.91
CA GLN A 164 7.64 9.58 -23.00
C GLN A 164 7.85 8.08 -22.74
N ARG A 165 9.07 7.64 -22.37
CA ARG A 165 9.34 6.23 -22.03
C ARG A 165 8.52 5.73 -20.84
N LEU A 166 8.31 6.58 -19.82
CA LEU A 166 7.47 6.26 -18.68
C LEU A 166 6.00 6.06 -19.09
N ARG A 167 5.45 6.92 -19.96
CA ARG A 167 4.08 6.72 -20.47
C ARG A 167 3.97 5.48 -21.34
N GLU A 168 4.97 5.21 -22.19
CA GLU A 168 5.01 4.01 -23.04
C GLU A 168 4.93 2.73 -22.20
N MET A 169 5.62 2.65 -21.06
CA MET A 169 5.53 1.50 -20.16
C MET A 169 4.24 1.46 -19.30
N GLY A 170 3.42 2.50 -19.37
CA GLY A 170 2.18 2.63 -18.61
C GLY A 170 2.32 3.19 -17.20
N ILE A 171 3.46 3.81 -16.86
CA ILE A 171 3.61 4.57 -15.61
C ILE A 171 2.78 5.85 -15.71
N ASP A 172 2.03 6.15 -14.67
CA ASP A 172 1.17 7.33 -14.58
C ASP A 172 1.42 8.16 -13.31
N THR A 173 2.27 7.66 -12.42
CA THR A 173 2.53 8.26 -11.11
C THR A 173 4.03 8.27 -10.83
N TRP A 174 4.57 9.44 -10.50
CA TRP A 174 5.96 9.59 -10.05
C TRP A 174 6.00 9.51 -8.53
N LEU A 175 6.77 8.56 -8.03
CA LEU A 175 7.10 8.41 -6.62
C LEU A 175 8.56 8.88 -6.43
N PHE A 176 8.80 9.89 -5.60
CA PHE A 176 10.10 10.57 -5.55
C PHE A 176 10.45 11.07 -4.16
N ASN A 177 11.74 11.14 -3.85
CA ASN A 177 12.20 11.87 -2.67
C ASN A 177 12.11 13.37 -2.94
N VAL A 178 11.75 14.15 -1.93
CA VAL A 178 11.61 15.62 -2.06
C VAL A 178 13.00 16.26 -2.22
N GLN A 179 13.49 16.28 -3.46
CA GLN A 179 14.75 16.90 -3.89
C GLN A 179 14.57 17.51 -5.28
N GLY A 180 15.18 18.67 -5.52
CA GLY A 180 14.97 19.43 -6.76
C GLY A 180 13.50 19.87 -6.90
N GLU A 181 12.97 19.90 -8.13
CA GLU A 181 11.57 20.22 -8.42
C GLU A 181 10.82 19.04 -9.08
N GLU A 182 11.12 17.78 -8.70
CA GLU A 182 10.54 16.59 -9.34
C GLU A 182 8.99 16.59 -9.37
N TRP A 183 8.33 17.07 -8.32
CA TRP A 183 6.86 17.14 -8.25
C TRP A 183 6.28 18.08 -9.32
N ARG A 184 6.97 19.20 -9.58
CA ARG A 184 6.57 20.19 -10.56
C ARG A 184 6.76 19.64 -11.96
N THR A 185 7.89 18.97 -12.20
CA THR A 185 8.19 18.28 -13.46
C THR A 185 7.18 17.17 -13.75
N ALA A 186 6.85 16.34 -12.76
CA ALA A 186 5.82 15.31 -12.88
C ALA A 186 4.46 15.93 -13.29
N ALA A 187 4.03 16.97 -12.59
CA ALA A 187 2.78 17.68 -12.91
C ALA A 187 2.83 18.35 -14.29
N ARG A 188 3.97 18.91 -14.70
CA ARG A 188 4.16 19.44 -16.06
C ARG A 188 3.94 18.36 -17.12
N TYR A 189 4.39 17.13 -16.87
CA TYR A 189 4.28 16.03 -17.83
C TYR A 189 3.03 15.15 -17.63
N ASP A 190 2.03 15.61 -16.87
CA ASP A 190 0.76 14.91 -16.64
C ASP A 190 0.89 13.59 -15.86
N PHE A 191 1.80 13.56 -14.88
CA PHE A 191 1.91 12.47 -13.92
C PHE A 191 1.35 12.86 -12.56
N TYR A 192 0.71 11.91 -11.90
CA TYR A 192 0.39 12.02 -10.48
C TYR A 192 1.67 12.02 -9.65
N THR A 193 1.62 12.65 -8.47
CA THR A 193 2.78 12.78 -7.59
C THR A 193 2.56 12.03 -6.28
N VAL A 194 3.60 11.33 -5.83
CA VAL A 194 3.69 10.71 -4.51
C VAL A 194 5.07 11.04 -3.93
N PRO A 195 5.22 12.11 -3.13
CA PRO A 195 6.46 12.32 -2.39
C PRO A 195 6.67 11.18 -1.39
N ILE A 196 7.88 10.62 -1.34
CA ILE A 196 8.29 9.56 -0.42
C ILE A 196 9.46 9.99 0.48
N GLY A 197 9.45 9.54 1.73
CA GLY A 197 10.55 9.78 2.68
C GLY A 197 10.55 11.20 3.24
N ILE A 198 9.34 11.77 3.43
CA ILE A 198 9.12 13.07 4.06
C ILE A 198 9.54 13.02 5.53
N TYR A 199 9.02 12.06 6.28
CA TYR A 199 9.25 11.89 7.71
C TYR A 199 9.18 10.41 8.08
N GLY A 200 10.20 9.91 8.77
CA GLY A 200 10.32 8.49 9.07
C GLY A 200 10.95 8.20 10.41
N MET A 201 10.55 7.08 10.99
CA MET A 201 11.28 6.47 12.08
C MET A 201 12.15 5.34 11.52
N PHE A 202 13.41 5.67 11.24
CA PHE A 202 14.33 4.75 10.57
C PHE A 202 14.74 3.57 11.47
N SER A 203 14.97 2.41 10.85
CA SER A 203 15.57 1.26 11.51
C SER A 203 16.86 1.65 12.25
N THR A 204 17.04 1.13 13.46
CA THR A 204 18.28 1.36 14.23
C THR A 204 18.69 0.09 14.97
N ALA A 205 19.97 -0.24 14.88
CA ALA A 205 20.65 -1.26 15.68
C ALA A 205 21.67 -0.63 16.64
N GLU A 206 21.68 0.70 16.78
CA GLU A 206 22.63 1.38 17.64
C GLU A 206 22.43 0.97 19.10
N GLY A 207 23.53 0.64 19.77
CA GLY A 207 23.52 0.08 21.13
C GLY A 207 23.39 -1.43 21.20
N PHE A 208 22.97 -2.12 20.13
CA PHE A 208 22.75 -3.57 20.14
C PHE A 208 23.99 -4.35 20.60
N ASN A 209 25.14 -4.15 19.93
CA ASN A 209 26.38 -4.85 20.28
C ASN A 209 26.85 -4.53 21.71
N ALA A 210 26.69 -3.29 22.14
CA ALA A 210 27.10 -2.86 23.48
C ALA A 210 26.20 -3.51 24.56
N TYR A 211 24.89 -3.55 24.35
CA TYR A 211 23.95 -4.28 25.22
C TYR A 211 24.27 -5.78 25.23
N ALA A 212 24.42 -6.41 24.05
CA ALA A 212 24.70 -7.84 23.94
C ALA A 212 25.97 -8.27 24.69
N ASN A 213 27.00 -7.41 24.72
CA ASN A 213 28.26 -7.71 25.40
C ASN A 213 28.25 -7.40 26.91
N THR A 214 27.38 -6.51 27.37
CA THR A 214 27.45 -5.98 28.76
C THR A 214 26.22 -6.28 29.61
N GLY A 215 25.07 -6.56 28.98
CA GLY A 215 23.76 -6.58 29.65
C GLY A 215 23.29 -5.21 30.15
N ASP A 216 24.02 -4.13 29.86
CA ASP A 216 23.71 -2.81 30.42
C ASP A 216 22.56 -2.14 29.66
N LYS A 217 21.44 -1.99 30.37
CA LYS A 217 20.20 -1.37 29.88
C LYS A 217 20.41 0.06 29.37
N GLN A 218 21.48 0.77 29.72
CA GLN A 218 21.75 2.10 29.16
C GLN A 218 21.80 2.10 27.62
N TYR A 219 22.18 0.97 27.01
CA TYR A 219 22.27 0.78 25.57
C TYR A 219 20.92 0.43 24.90
N LEU A 220 19.86 0.23 25.69
CA LEU A 220 18.47 0.06 25.22
C LEU A 220 17.73 1.39 25.02
N GLN A 221 18.48 2.50 25.04
CA GLN A 221 17.96 3.80 24.65
C GLN A 221 18.03 3.94 23.13
N ARG A 222 16.87 4.14 22.50
CA ARG A 222 16.78 4.32 21.06
C ARG A 222 17.53 5.57 20.62
N LYS A 223 18.47 5.40 19.67
CA LYS A 223 19.28 6.46 19.04
C LYS A 223 19.10 6.47 17.51
N PRO A 224 19.31 7.61 16.83
CA PRO A 224 19.76 8.90 17.39
C PRO A 224 18.68 9.60 18.22
N VAL A 225 17.39 9.31 17.99
CA VAL A 225 16.29 10.00 18.69
C VAL A 225 15.14 9.06 19.05
N CYS A 226 14.57 9.28 20.24
CA CYS A 226 13.34 8.61 20.67
C CYS A 226 12.11 9.41 20.20
N PRO A 227 11.09 8.76 19.61
CA PRO A 227 9.87 9.43 19.11
C PRO A 227 9.01 10.11 20.20
N ASN A 228 9.34 9.89 21.47
CA ASN A 228 8.67 10.51 22.60
C ASN A 228 9.31 11.82 23.08
N THR A 229 10.47 12.23 22.57
CA THR A 229 11.06 13.52 22.98
C THR A 229 10.24 14.70 22.42
N PRO A 230 10.11 15.83 23.16
CA PRO A 230 9.44 17.03 22.64
C PRO A 230 10.09 17.58 21.36
N GLU A 231 11.41 17.50 21.27
CA GLU A 231 12.17 17.94 20.09
C GLU A 231 11.79 17.14 18.84
N GLU A 232 11.75 15.80 18.93
CA GLU A 232 11.40 14.96 17.79
C GLU A 232 9.95 15.17 17.35
N ARG A 233 9.05 15.45 18.31
CA ARG A 233 7.65 15.81 18.03
C ARG A 233 7.56 17.11 17.23
N ALA A 234 8.31 18.13 17.64
CA ALA A 234 8.36 19.41 16.93
C ALA A 234 9.02 19.26 15.56
N ASN A 235 10.04 18.40 15.44
CA ASN A 235 10.68 18.08 14.17
C ASN A 235 9.71 17.41 13.19
N ALA A 236 8.95 16.42 13.65
CA ALA A 236 7.91 15.76 12.86
C ALA A 236 6.88 16.77 12.35
N GLU A 237 6.32 17.61 13.24
CA GLU A 237 5.34 18.63 12.87
C GLU A 237 5.87 19.60 11.80
N ARG A 238 7.07 20.15 12.04
CA ARG A 238 7.72 21.07 11.10
C ARG A 238 7.95 20.44 9.74
N THR A 239 8.42 19.19 9.71
CA THR A 239 8.71 18.46 8.47
C THR A 239 7.45 18.23 7.64
N ILE A 240 6.36 17.82 8.31
CA ILE A 240 5.07 17.57 7.66
C ILE A 240 4.46 18.86 7.12
N ARG A 241 4.45 19.94 7.92
CA ARG A 241 3.97 21.26 7.48
C ARG A 241 4.73 21.72 6.24
N ASN A 242 6.07 21.69 6.28
CA ASN A 242 6.88 22.12 5.15
C ASN A 242 6.58 21.33 3.87
N ALA A 243 6.35 20.01 3.97
CA ALA A 243 5.99 19.19 2.82
C ALA A 243 4.62 19.55 2.23
N ILE A 244 3.64 19.88 3.09
CA ILE A 244 2.29 20.29 2.66
C ILE A 244 2.33 21.69 2.05
N ASP A 245 3.04 22.64 2.66
CA ASP A 245 3.19 23.99 2.13
C ASP A 245 3.85 23.97 0.75
N LEU A 246 4.82 23.07 0.55
CA LEU A 246 5.54 22.93 -0.71
C LEU A 246 4.71 22.27 -1.82
N MET A 247 3.96 21.21 -1.51
CA MET A 247 3.37 20.33 -2.52
C MET A 247 1.84 20.29 -2.52
N GLY A 248 1.16 20.81 -1.49
CA GLY A 248 -0.30 20.76 -1.35
C GLY A 248 -1.04 21.41 -2.50
N ALA A 249 -0.48 22.48 -3.06
CA ALA A 249 -1.01 23.14 -4.24
C ALA A 249 -1.13 22.21 -5.46
N TYR A 250 -0.31 21.15 -5.55
CA TYR A 250 -0.29 20.18 -6.65
C TYR A 250 -1.25 19.00 -6.45
N GLN A 251 -1.89 18.89 -5.28
CA GLN A 251 -2.76 17.78 -4.90
C GLN A 251 -2.11 16.40 -5.10
N PRO A 252 -1.03 16.05 -4.36
CA PRO A 252 -0.41 14.73 -4.46
C PRO A 252 -1.42 13.60 -4.25
N LEU A 253 -1.21 12.49 -4.94
CA LEU A 253 -2.07 11.30 -4.82
C LEU A 253 -2.04 10.73 -3.39
N ALA A 254 -0.86 10.76 -2.77
CA ALA A 254 -0.62 10.56 -1.35
C ALA A 254 0.75 11.13 -0.94
N TYR A 255 0.89 11.55 0.31
CA TYR A 255 2.15 11.82 0.96
C TYR A 255 2.68 10.53 1.59
N CYS A 256 3.63 9.87 0.93
CA CYS A 256 4.30 8.71 1.48
C CYS A 256 5.34 9.16 2.49
N LEU A 257 5.01 9.06 3.77
CA LEU A 257 5.78 9.65 4.85
C LEU A 257 7.16 9.00 4.95
N SER A 258 7.22 7.67 4.93
CA SER A 258 8.45 6.92 5.13
C SER A 258 8.52 5.67 4.27
N ASP A 259 9.70 5.10 4.22
CA ASP A 259 10.02 3.81 3.61
C ASP A 259 10.70 2.92 4.66
N GLU A 260 10.23 1.69 4.81
CA GLU A 260 10.76 0.67 5.72
C GLU A 260 10.92 1.15 7.18
N ASN A 261 9.90 1.87 7.69
CA ASN A 261 9.93 2.48 9.02
C ASN A 261 9.70 1.47 10.14
N ASN A 262 10.63 1.34 11.10
CA ASN A 262 10.55 0.32 12.13
C ASN A 262 10.99 0.85 13.49
N LEU A 263 10.38 0.35 14.57
CA LEU A 263 10.74 0.70 15.94
C LEU A 263 12.10 0.13 16.39
N THR A 264 12.48 -1.00 15.83
CA THR A 264 13.80 -1.62 15.98
C THR A 264 14.49 -1.66 14.61
N TYR A 265 15.59 -2.41 14.46
CA TYR A 265 16.12 -2.74 13.14
C TYR A 265 15.23 -3.80 12.48
N TYR A 266 14.28 -3.38 11.65
CA TYR A 266 13.18 -4.24 11.17
C TYR A 266 12.44 -4.90 12.34
N ASN A 267 12.48 -6.22 12.42
CA ASN A 267 11.85 -7.02 13.48
C ASN A 267 12.87 -7.59 14.47
N ALA A 268 14.10 -7.07 14.50
CA ALA A 268 15.14 -7.57 15.40
C ALA A 268 14.66 -7.51 16.87
N PRO A 269 14.88 -8.59 17.65
CA PRO A 269 14.41 -8.69 19.03
C PRO A 269 15.27 -7.85 19.96
N PHE A 270 14.97 -6.56 19.98
CA PHE A 270 15.71 -5.56 20.74
C PHE A 270 14.73 -4.72 21.57
N ASP A 271 14.89 -4.74 22.90
CA ASP A 271 13.96 -4.16 23.88
C ASP A 271 14.05 -2.62 23.98
N LEU A 272 14.05 -1.95 22.83
CA LEU A 272 13.93 -0.49 22.74
C LEU A 272 12.49 -0.05 23.06
N CYS A 273 12.23 1.13 23.62
CA CYS A 273 13.17 2.12 24.13
C CYS A 273 12.93 2.31 25.63
N ILE A 274 14.01 2.49 26.41
CA ILE A 274 13.94 2.78 27.85
C ILE A 274 14.55 4.14 28.24
N CYS A 275 14.70 5.08 27.30
CA CYS A 275 15.19 6.41 27.62
C CYS A 275 14.24 7.13 28.61
N PRO A 276 14.70 8.16 29.36
CA PRO A 276 13.90 8.83 30.38
C PRO A 276 12.52 9.32 29.91
N SER A 277 12.44 9.90 28.71
CA SER A 277 11.16 10.36 28.13
C SER A 277 10.19 9.20 27.87
N CYS A 278 10.71 8.07 27.38
CA CYS A 278 9.92 6.88 27.09
C CYS A 278 9.42 6.21 28.38
N LEU A 279 10.28 6.08 29.40
CA LEU A 279 9.90 5.53 30.71
C LEU A 279 8.86 6.40 31.43
N ALA A 280 8.97 7.72 31.33
CA ALA A 280 7.95 8.62 31.89
C ALA A 280 6.56 8.39 31.26
N GLY A 281 6.49 8.21 29.94
CA GLY A 281 5.25 7.87 29.25
C GLY A 281 4.75 6.45 29.60
N PHE A 282 5.66 5.48 29.67
CA PHE A 282 5.34 4.09 30.02
C PHE A 282 4.75 3.98 31.42
N ARG A 283 5.32 4.67 32.42
CA ARG A 283 4.82 4.66 33.81
C ARG A 283 3.41 5.25 33.91
N LYS A 284 3.11 6.32 33.14
CA LYS A 284 1.75 6.87 33.06
C LYS A 284 0.77 5.87 32.44
N TRP A 285 1.19 5.17 31.39
CA TRP A 285 0.39 4.12 30.75
C TRP A 285 0.12 2.96 31.71
N LEU A 286 1.13 2.51 32.47
CA LEU A 286 0.99 1.47 33.48
C LEU A 286 0.07 1.90 34.63
N LEU A 287 0.16 3.15 35.09
CA LEU A 287 -0.76 3.68 36.10
C LEU A 287 -2.21 3.64 35.62
N ALA A 288 -2.48 4.01 34.37
CA ALA A 288 -3.82 3.90 33.78
C ALA A 288 -4.29 2.43 33.67
N ARG A 289 -3.37 1.50 33.37
CA ARG A 289 -3.67 0.07 33.20
C ARG A 289 -3.91 -0.68 34.52
N TYR A 290 -3.13 -0.40 35.56
CA TYR A 290 -3.13 -1.14 36.82
C TYR A 290 -3.75 -0.38 37.99
N GLY A 291 -3.94 0.94 37.87
CA GLY A 291 -4.51 1.82 38.89
C GLY A 291 -3.60 2.11 40.08
N SER A 292 -2.72 1.18 40.48
CA SER A 292 -1.81 1.36 41.61
C SER A 292 -0.48 0.59 41.45
N LEU A 293 0.56 1.07 42.13
CA LEU A 293 1.87 0.40 42.16
C LEU A 293 1.79 -0.96 42.83
N GLN A 294 0.96 -1.10 43.87
CA GLN A 294 0.71 -2.38 44.54
C GLN A 294 0.15 -3.42 43.57
N ARG A 295 -0.82 -3.04 42.74
CA ARG A 295 -1.38 -3.96 41.74
C ARG A 295 -0.36 -4.33 40.68
N LEU A 296 0.44 -3.38 40.21
CA LEU A 296 1.54 -3.66 39.28
C LEU A 296 2.54 -4.65 39.89
N ASN A 297 3.00 -4.39 41.11
CA ASN A 297 3.93 -5.25 41.85
C ASN A 297 3.41 -6.69 41.99
N GLN A 298 2.12 -6.86 42.27
CA GLN A 298 1.47 -8.18 42.31
C GLN A 298 1.53 -8.89 40.96
N VAL A 299 1.18 -8.21 39.86
CA VAL A 299 1.09 -8.82 38.52
C VAL A 299 2.48 -9.09 37.95
N TRP A 300 3.42 -8.16 38.11
CA TRP A 300 4.79 -8.28 37.61
C TRP A 300 5.69 -9.10 38.55
N ARG A 301 5.19 -9.50 39.73
CA ARG A 301 5.98 -10.13 40.81
C ARG A 301 7.24 -9.31 41.13
N ARG A 302 7.03 -8.03 41.40
CA ARG A 302 8.04 -7.02 41.73
C ARG A 302 7.66 -6.31 43.04
N ASP A 303 8.58 -5.52 43.57
CA ASP A 303 8.50 -4.84 44.85
C ASP A 303 8.99 -3.40 44.76
N TYR A 304 8.64 -2.70 43.67
CA TYR A 304 9.00 -1.28 43.52
C TYR A 304 8.38 -0.45 44.66
N ALA A 305 9.20 0.40 45.28
CA ALA A 305 8.76 1.30 46.34
C ALA A 305 8.11 2.58 45.78
N ALA A 306 8.45 2.95 44.54
CA ALA A 306 7.95 4.14 43.87
C ALA A 306 7.83 3.92 42.35
N TRP A 307 6.98 4.71 41.68
CA TRP A 307 6.77 4.62 40.23
C TRP A 307 8.04 4.93 39.42
N GLU A 308 8.91 5.79 39.95
CA GLU A 308 10.17 6.21 39.36
C GLU A 308 11.19 5.07 39.25
N GLN A 309 11.00 4.00 40.01
CA GLN A 309 11.83 2.79 39.98
C GLN A 309 11.35 1.77 38.95
N VAL A 310 10.10 1.88 38.47
CA VAL A 310 9.51 0.92 37.54
C VAL A 310 10.32 0.90 36.25
N MET A 311 10.81 -0.28 35.90
CA MET A 311 11.61 -0.59 34.72
C MET A 311 11.08 -1.89 34.11
N PRO A 312 10.81 -1.95 32.79
CA PRO A 312 10.40 -3.20 32.19
C PRO A 312 11.50 -4.25 32.23
N ASP A 313 11.07 -5.51 32.30
CA ASP A 313 11.94 -6.65 32.04
C ASP A 313 12.37 -6.66 30.57
N THR A 314 13.62 -7.01 30.32
CA THR A 314 14.07 -7.45 28.99
C THR A 314 13.53 -8.86 28.73
N PHE A 315 13.59 -9.30 27.48
CA PHE A 315 13.18 -10.67 27.14
C PHE A 315 13.92 -11.72 28.00
N GLU A 316 15.24 -11.59 28.18
CA GLU A 316 16.04 -12.51 28.98
C GLU A 316 15.69 -12.48 30.47
N GLU A 317 15.40 -11.31 31.03
CA GLU A 317 14.97 -11.19 32.43
C GLU A 317 13.57 -11.81 32.66
N ALA A 318 12.64 -11.57 31.74
CA ALA A 318 11.30 -12.16 31.78
C ALA A 318 11.37 -13.69 31.67
N LYS A 319 12.23 -14.20 30.77
CA LYS A 319 12.53 -15.62 30.58
C LYS A 319 13.14 -16.26 31.82
N ALA A 320 14.15 -15.63 32.41
CA ALA A 320 14.82 -16.14 33.62
C ALA A 320 13.88 -16.23 34.83
N ARG A 321 12.85 -15.37 34.88
CA ARG A 321 11.87 -15.32 35.97
C ARG A 321 10.61 -16.13 35.70
N ASP A 322 10.41 -16.58 34.46
CA ASP A 322 9.14 -17.13 33.96
C ASP A 322 7.93 -16.23 34.27
N VAL A 323 8.12 -14.91 34.07
CA VAL A 323 7.09 -13.88 34.24
C VAL A 323 7.15 -12.94 33.04
N TRP A 324 6.23 -13.11 32.10
CA TRP A 324 6.25 -12.41 30.81
C TRP A 324 5.51 -11.08 30.80
N THR A 325 4.70 -10.79 31.84
CA THR A 325 3.79 -9.64 31.88
C THR A 325 4.48 -8.29 31.73
N SER A 326 5.64 -8.09 32.36
CA SER A 326 6.40 -6.84 32.27
C SER A 326 6.96 -6.59 30.86
N TRP A 327 7.54 -7.62 30.26
CA TRP A 327 8.03 -7.55 28.88
C TRP A 327 6.89 -7.34 27.89
N ALA A 328 5.78 -8.07 28.05
CA ALA A 328 4.60 -7.95 27.19
C ALA A 328 3.98 -6.54 27.25
N ASP A 329 3.85 -5.98 28.45
CA ASP A 329 3.38 -4.60 28.65
C ASP A 329 4.33 -3.58 27.99
N HIS A 330 5.65 -3.81 28.04
CA HIS A 330 6.61 -2.95 27.35
C HIS A 330 6.45 -3.01 25.83
N ARG A 331 6.32 -4.22 25.25
CA ARG A 331 6.06 -4.38 23.81
C ARG A 331 4.76 -3.69 23.41
N GLU A 332 3.68 -3.89 24.16
CA GLU A 332 2.38 -3.24 23.92
C GLU A 332 2.47 -1.71 23.96
N TYR A 333 3.15 -1.17 24.97
CA TYR A 333 3.37 0.26 25.06
C TYR A 333 4.18 0.79 23.87
N MET A 334 5.24 0.08 23.48
CA MET A 334 6.12 0.50 22.39
C MET A 334 5.43 0.42 21.02
N ASP A 335 4.56 -0.57 20.80
CA ASP A 335 3.64 -0.60 19.64
C ASP A 335 2.70 0.61 19.66
N SER A 336 2.15 0.98 20.82
CA SER A 336 1.29 2.17 20.92
C SER A 336 2.05 3.47 20.63
N VAL A 337 3.32 3.57 21.07
CA VAL A 337 4.18 4.72 20.75
C VAL A 337 4.39 4.84 19.24
N PHE A 338 4.60 3.71 18.56
CA PHE A 338 4.72 3.66 17.10
C PHE A 338 3.47 4.17 16.40
N VAL A 339 2.29 3.64 16.76
CA VAL A 339 1.00 4.10 16.21
C VAL A 339 0.78 5.58 16.49
N ASP A 340 1.14 6.05 17.68
CA ASP A 340 0.94 7.43 18.11
C ASP A 340 1.79 8.44 17.33
N VAL A 341 2.96 8.05 16.83
CA VAL A 341 3.75 8.89 15.90
C VAL A 341 2.92 9.21 14.67
N TRP A 342 2.35 8.18 14.04
CA TRP A 342 1.56 8.33 12.82
C TRP A 342 0.22 9.04 13.05
N ARG A 343 -0.42 8.81 14.21
CA ARG A 343 -1.63 9.56 14.59
C ARG A 343 -1.35 11.06 14.69
N ARG A 344 -0.24 11.46 15.31
CA ARG A 344 0.17 12.87 15.42
C ARG A 344 0.49 13.47 14.06
N VAL A 345 1.25 12.76 13.23
CA VAL A 345 1.52 13.19 11.84
C VAL A 345 0.22 13.37 11.07
N ARG A 346 -0.75 12.45 11.22
CA ARG A 346 -2.08 12.58 10.61
C ARG A 346 -2.82 13.82 11.06
N GLN A 347 -2.82 14.11 12.35
CA GLN A 347 -3.46 15.32 12.89
C GLN A 347 -2.84 16.60 12.35
N VAL A 348 -1.51 16.69 12.32
CA VAL A 348 -0.80 17.85 11.75
C VAL A 348 -1.15 18.00 10.28
N ALA A 349 -1.00 16.92 9.48
CA ALA A 349 -1.25 16.99 8.05
C ALA A 349 -2.69 17.43 7.74
N LYS A 350 -3.68 16.82 8.39
CA LYS A 350 -5.10 17.15 8.21
C LYS A 350 -5.48 18.53 8.73
N GLY A 351 -4.74 19.08 9.70
CA GLY A 351 -4.92 20.44 10.19
C GLY A 351 -4.49 21.50 9.17
N HIS A 352 -3.48 21.21 8.34
CA HIS A 352 -3.01 22.10 7.28
C HIS A 352 -3.74 21.87 5.95
N ASP A 353 -4.00 20.62 5.58
CA ASP A 353 -4.74 20.24 4.39
C ASP A 353 -5.75 19.11 4.74
N PRO A 354 -7.06 19.41 4.86
CA PRO A 354 -8.09 18.42 5.14
C PRO A 354 -8.15 17.28 4.11
N HIS A 355 -7.69 17.53 2.88
CA HIS A 355 -7.69 16.56 1.79
C HIS A 355 -6.40 15.74 1.69
N ALA A 356 -5.35 16.06 2.46
CA ALA A 356 -4.07 15.34 2.43
C ALA A 356 -4.26 13.84 2.71
N LYS A 357 -3.78 12.99 1.80
CA LYS A 357 -3.80 11.53 1.95
C LYS A 357 -2.43 11.06 2.41
N LEU A 358 -2.37 10.26 3.47
CA LEU A 358 -1.10 9.81 4.03
C LEU A 358 -0.82 8.35 3.68
N ALA A 359 0.45 8.04 3.47
CA ALA A 359 0.91 6.70 3.16
C ALA A 359 2.24 6.36 3.83
N ILE A 360 2.57 5.07 3.84
CA ILE A 360 3.90 4.54 4.16
C ILE A 360 4.27 3.46 3.15
N SER A 361 5.58 3.20 3.03
CA SER A 361 6.17 2.23 2.12
C SER A 361 7.00 1.18 2.87
N GLY A 362 7.23 0.03 2.22
CA GLY A 362 8.18 -0.97 2.70
C GLY A 362 7.72 -1.70 3.97
N THR A 363 6.41 -1.92 4.11
CA THR A 363 5.83 -2.40 5.36
C THR A 363 5.98 -3.93 5.54
N PRO A 364 6.49 -4.42 6.70
CA PRO A 364 6.64 -5.83 7.01
C PRO A 364 5.35 -6.47 7.55
N GLU A 365 5.39 -7.80 7.68
CA GLU A 365 4.41 -8.54 8.48
C GLU A 365 4.50 -8.18 9.98
N PRO A 366 3.44 -8.39 10.79
CA PRO A 366 3.49 -8.15 12.22
C PRO A 366 4.32 -9.22 12.95
N TYR A 367 5.18 -8.77 13.86
CA TYR A 367 6.00 -9.57 14.76
C TYR A 367 5.90 -9.05 16.20
N ALA A 368 6.54 -9.71 17.16
CA ALA A 368 6.62 -9.24 18.54
C ALA A 368 7.43 -7.93 18.71
N TYR A 369 8.19 -7.55 17.69
CA TYR A 369 9.01 -6.34 17.60
C TYR A 369 8.67 -5.56 16.31
N GLY A 370 9.30 -4.40 16.11
CA GLY A 370 9.15 -3.58 14.90
C GLY A 370 8.04 -2.54 14.94
N GLY A 371 7.03 -2.70 15.82
CA GLY A 371 5.96 -1.71 16.05
C GLY A 371 4.68 -1.91 15.22
N TYR A 372 4.63 -2.94 14.38
CA TYR A 372 3.55 -3.15 13.40
C TYR A 372 2.31 -3.84 14.00
N ASP A 373 1.70 -3.22 15.02
CA ASP A 373 0.32 -3.53 15.42
C ASP A 373 -0.65 -3.01 14.35
N TRP A 374 -0.96 -3.84 13.36
CA TRP A 374 -1.57 -3.42 12.10
C TRP A 374 -2.97 -2.83 12.22
N TYR A 375 -3.84 -3.34 13.10
CA TYR A 375 -5.22 -2.87 13.17
C TYR A 375 -5.36 -1.37 13.51
N PRO A 376 -4.71 -0.83 14.56
CA PRO A 376 -4.73 0.60 14.84
C PRO A 376 -3.79 1.39 13.91
N LEU A 377 -2.72 0.76 13.40
CA LEU A 377 -1.78 1.40 12.49
C LEU A 377 -2.41 1.70 11.12
N ALA A 378 -3.11 0.73 10.51
CA ALA A 378 -3.75 0.90 9.21
C ALA A 378 -4.78 2.04 9.21
N GLN A 379 -5.40 2.32 10.35
CA GLN A 379 -6.36 3.43 10.51
C GLN A 379 -5.70 4.82 10.43
N GLN A 380 -4.37 4.91 10.49
CA GLN A 380 -3.65 6.18 10.40
C GLN A 380 -3.32 6.58 8.95
N PHE A 381 -3.44 5.65 7.99
CA PHE A 381 -3.04 5.85 6.60
C PHE A 381 -4.21 5.71 5.64
N ASP A 382 -4.16 6.47 4.56
CA ASP A 382 -5.13 6.42 3.46
C ASP A 382 -4.63 5.52 2.33
N ALA A 383 -3.30 5.32 2.21
CA ALA A 383 -2.68 4.42 1.24
C ALA A 383 -1.44 3.69 1.78
N LEU A 384 -1.05 2.58 1.13
CA LEU A 384 0.15 1.80 1.44
C LEU A 384 0.90 1.37 0.16
N PHE A 385 2.22 1.46 0.20
CA PHE A 385 3.16 0.96 -0.82
C PHE A 385 3.94 -0.22 -0.25
N SER A 386 3.27 -1.36 -0.10
CA SER A 386 3.71 -2.46 0.76
C SER A 386 4.33 -3.64 0.01
N TYR A 387 5.08 -4.48 0.70
CA TYR A 387 5.46 -5.82 0.21
C TYR A 387 4.38 -6.86 0.53
N THR A 388 3.80 -6.78 1.74
CA THR A 388 2.66 -7.60 2.19
C THR A 388 1.51 -6.70 2.64
N ASP A 389 0.25 -7.14 2.50
CA ASP A 389 -0.89 -6.24 2.72
C ASP A 389 -2.13 -6.87 3.37
N TYR A 390 -1.96 -8.05 3.97
CA TYR A 390 -3.04 -8.89 4.48
C TYR A 390 -3.92 -8.21 5.53
N PHE A 391 -3.36 -7.26 6.28
CA PHE A 391 -4.01 -6.63 7.43
C PHE A 391 -4.64 -5.26 7.13
N ALA A 392 -4.55 -4.79 5.89
CA ALA A 392 -4.96 -3.44 5.50
C ALA A 392 -5.92 -3.44 4.30
N GLU A 393 -6.84 -4.40 4.25
CA GLU A 393 -7.75 -4.62 3.11
C GLU A 393 -8.61 -3.39 2.75
N HIS A 394 -8.88 -2.51 3.71
CA HIS A 394 -9.65 -1.28 3.52
C HIS A 394 -8.83 -0.05 3.12
N THR A 395 -7.50 -0.18 3.08
CA THR A 395 -6.59 0.92 2.73
C THR A 395 -6.27 0.85 1.23
N ALA A 396 -6.12 2.00 0.56
CA ALA A 396 -5.67 2.00 -0.84
C ALA A 396 -4.25 1.41 -0.91
N ARG A 397 -3.97 0.52 -1.86
CA ARG A 397 -2.71 -0.22 -1.91
C ARG A 397 -2.13 -0.26 -3.31
N ALA A 398 -0.83 -0.04 -3.43
CA ALA A 398 -0.07 -0.27 -4.66
C ALA A 398 1.25 -0.98 -4.30
N PRO A 399 1.24 -2.31 -4.17
CA PRO A 399 2.40 -3.07 -3.69
C PRO A 399 3.58 -2.98 -4.65
N TRP A 400 4.80 -3.09 -4.12
CA TRP A 400 6.03 -3.19 -4.91
C TRP A 400 6.06 -4.53 -5.64
N SER A 401 5.64 -4.53 -6.91
CA SER A 401 5.41 -5.75 -7.72
C SER A 401 6.15 -5.74 -9.05
N ALA A 402 6.70 -4.59 -9.44
CA ALA A 402 7.48 -4.43 -10.66
C ALA A 402 8.87 -3.85 -10.34
N GLY A 403 9.80 -3.99 -11.28
CA GLY A 403 11.20 -3.66 -11.06
C GLY A 403 12.00 -4.83 -10.48
N TYR A 404 13.15 -4.59 -9.85
CA TYR A 404 14.06 -5.64 -9.35
C TYR A 404 14.43 -6.75 -10.37
N GLY A 405 14.27 -6.48 -11.66
CA GLY A 405 14.46 -7.46 -12.74
C GLY A 405 13.34 -8.50 -12.92
N ILE A 406 12.24 -8.43 -12.16
CA ILE A 406 11.09 -9.35 -12.29
C ILE A 406 10.42 -9.19 -13.67
N ARG A 407 10.09 -10.32 -14.29
CA ARG A 407 9.57 -10.38 -15.67
C ARG A 407 8.80 -11.67 -15.93
N GLY A 408 8.09 -11.73 -17.06
CA GLY A 408 7.36 -12.93 -17.50
C GLY A 408 6.24 -13.33 -16.52
N ALA A 409 6.05 -14.63 -16.33
CA ALA A 409 4.97 -15.18 -15.51
C ALA A 409 4.92 -14.60 -14.09
N SER A 410 6.06 -14.36 -13.44
CA SER A 410 6.13 -13.80 -12.09
C SER A 410 5.60 -12.36 -12.01
N LEU A 411 5.92 -11.53 -13.00
CA LEU A 411 5.41 -10.16 -13.08
C LEU A 411 3.91 -10.16 -13.40
N SER A 412 3.48 -10.95 -14.39
CA SER A 412 2.05 -11.09 -14.72
C SER A 412 1.24 -11.54 -13.51
N PHE A 413 1.69 -12.60 -12.83
CA PHE A 413 1.06 -13.10 -11.61
C PHE A 413 0.94 -12.01 -10.54
N SER A 414 2.01 -11.25 -10.30
CA SER A 414 2.01 -10.21 -9.27
C SER A 414 1.03 -9.07 -9.58
N ILE A 415 0.95 -8.64 -10.85
CA ILE A 415 0.01 -7.62 -11.32
C ILE A 415 -1.45 -8.08 -11.12
N TRP A 416 -1.79 -9.27 -11.62
CA TRP A 416 -3.16 -9.79 -11.53
C TRP A 416 -3.54 -10.18 -10.10
N ASN A 417 -2.62 -10.73 -9.32
CA ASN A 417 -2.84 -10.98 -7.89
C ASN A 417 -3.10 -9.68 -7.13
N SER A 418 -2.37 -8.60 -7.44
CA SER A 418 -2.63 -7.27 -6.87
C SER A 418 -4.06 -6.80 -7.18
N ALA A 419 -4.48 -6.87 -8.45
CA ALA A 419 -5.85 -6.54 -8.85
C ALA A 419 -6.90 -7.41 -8.13
N PHE A 420 -6.67 -8.72 -8.04
CA PHE A 420 -7.62 -9.65 -7.44
C PHE A 420 -7.69 -9.56 -5.91
N ARG A 421 -6.73 -8.89 -5.27
CA ARG A 421 -6.77 -8.53 -3.83
C ARG A 421 -7.46 -7.20 -3.56
N GLY A 422 -7.90 -6.50 -4.60
CA GLY A 422 -8.54 -5.18 -4.48
C GLY A 422 -7.53 -4.06 -4.25
N CYS A 423 -6.26 -4.26 -4.64
CA CYS A 423 -5.29 -3.17 -4.69
C CYS A 423 -5.61 -2.21 -5.84
N ARG A 424 -5.15 -0.97 -5.73
CA ARG A 424 -5.39 0.11 -6.70
C ARG A 424 -4.24 0.30 -7.68
N GLY A 425 -3.34 -0.66 -7.79
CA GLY A 425 -2.16 -0.51 -8.61
C GLY A 425 -1.05 -1.50 -8.32
N VAL A 426 0.09 -1.25 -8.94
CA VAL A 426 1.39 -1.88 -8.64
C VAL A 426 2.49 -0.82 -8.73
N SER A 427 3.44 -0.87 -7.81
CA SER A 427 4.58 0.04 -7.78
C SER A 427 5.82 -0.62 -8.37
N ALA A 428 6.63 0.18 -9.06
CA ALA A 428 7.86 -0.22 -9.72
C ALA A 428 9.08 0.40 -9.02
N PHE A 429 10.02 -0.44 -8.58
CA PHE A 429 11.32 0.00 -8.06
C PHE A 429 12.41 -0.42 -9.05
N TRP A 430 13.06 0.47 -9.77
CA TRP A 430 13.08 1.93 -9.78
C TRP A 430 13.55 2.39 -11.17
N LEU A 431 13.56 3.69 -11.47
CA LEU A 431 13.80 4.21 -12.83
C LEU A 431 15.00 3.57 -13.57
N PRO A 432 16.21 3.45 -12.97
CA PRO A 432 17.36 2.82 -13.62
C PRO A 432 17.18 1.33 -13.97
N SER A 433 16.23 0.64 -13.35
CA SER A 433 15.88 -0.75 -13.69
C SER A 433 14.78 -0.86 -14.75
N MET A 434 14.13 0.25 -15.07
CA MET A 434 12.95 0.33 -15.94
C MET A 434 13.22 1.06 -17.25
N VAL A 435 14.31 1.83 -17.33
CA VAL A 435 14.80 2.47 -18.57
C VAL A 435 16.31 2.31 -18.63
N ASN A 436 16.82 1.74 -19.71
CA ASN A 436 18.26 1.59 -19.94
C ASN A 436 18.91 2.97 -20.20
N SER A 437 20.23 3.07 -20.04
CA SER A 437 20.97 4.33 -20.22
C SER A 437 20.88 4.90 -21.65
N ASP A 438 20.55 4.08 -22.65
CA ASP A 438 20.30 4.47 -24.04
C ASP A 438 18.82 4.80 -24.32
N LEU A 439 18.00 4.94 -23.27
CA LEU A 439 16.56 5.17 -23.29
C LEU A 439 15.72 4.03 -23.89
N THR A 440 16.30 2.85 -24.13
CA THR A 440 15.53 1.67 -24.51
C THR A 440 14.81 1.06 -23.30
N LEU A 441 13.66 0.43 -23.56
CA LEU A 441 12.89 -0.26 -22.51
C LEU A 441 13.41 -1.71 -22.35
N PRO A 442 13.88 -2.11 -21.16
CA PRO A 442 14.20 -3.51 -20.89
C PRO A 442 12.95 -4.39 -20.94
N VAL A 443 13.15 -5.71 -21.09
CA VAL A 443 12.06 -6.71 -21.16
C VAL A 443 11.11 -6.62 -19.96
N ALA A 444 11.60 -6.31 -18.76
CA ALA A 444 10.76 -6.13 -17.58
C ALA A 444 9.76 -4.97 -17.75
N ALA A 445 10.18 -3.84 -18.32
CA ALA A 445 9.32 -2.69 -18.58
C ALA A 445 8.30 -2.96 -19.70
N GLN A 446 8.72 -3.70 -20.74
CA GLN A 446 7.82 -4.14 -21.80
C GLN A 446 6.72 -5.07 -21.26
N HIS A 447 7.09 -6.04 -20.41
CA HIS A 447 6.12 -6.91 -19.75
C HIS A 447 5.20 -6.15 -18.78
N LEU A 448 5.70 -5.15 -18.04
CA LEU A 448 4.84 -4.31 -17.20
C LEU A 448 3.78 -3.60 -18.05
N ARG A 449 4.19 -3.03 -19.18
CA ARG A 449 3.28 -2.38 -20.14
C ARG A 449 2.18 -3.33 -20.59
N ASP A 450 2.58 -4.50 -21.09
CA ASP A 450 1.70 -5.43 -21.79
C ASP A 450 0.74 -6.13 -20.81
N TYR A 451 1.24 -6.58 -19.65
CA TYR A 451 0.41 -7.31 -18.67
C TYR A 451 -0.54 -6.41 -17.88
N SER A 452 -0.21 -5.12 -17.72
CA SER A 452 -1.06 -4.15 -17.02
C SER A 452 -2.07 -3.44 -17.94
N GLN A 453 -1.91 -3.54 -19.25
CA GLN A 453 -2.71 -2.77 -20.22
C GLN A 453 -4.23 -2.88 -19.97
N PRO A 454 -4.83 -4.08 -19.80
CA PRO A 454 -6.27 -4.18 -19.59
C PRO A 454 -6.73 -3.45 -18.32
N LEU A 455 -5.91 -3.48 -17.26
CA LEU A 455 -6.20 -2.81 -15.99
C LEU A 455 -6.18 -1.29 -16.15
N ARG A 456 -5.23 -0.76 -16.93
CA ARG A 456 -5.10 0.68 -17.23
C ARG A 456 -6.14 1.20 -18.21
N GLU A 457 -6.76 0.33 -19.01
CA GLU A 457 -7.77 0.68 -20.02
C GLU A 457 -9.21 0.45 -19.54
N GLY A 458 -9.44 0.51 -18.22
CA GLY A 458 -10.77 0.57 -17.60
C GLY A 458 -11.18 -0.66 -16.80
N LEU A 459 -10.54 -1.83 -16.98
CA LEU A 459 -10.84 -3.00 -16.14
C LEU A 459 -10.44 -2.76 -14.67
N GLY A 460 -9.34 -2.05 -14.44
CA GLY A 460 -8.90 -1.65 -13.11
C GLY A 460 -9.95 -0.79 -12.41
N LYS A 461 -10.42 0.25 -13.08
CA LYS A 461 -11.55 1.08 -12.60
C LYS A 461 -12.78 0.25 -12.27
N LEU A 462 -13.15 -0.71 -13.12
CA LEU A 462 -14.27 -1.61 -12.86
C LEU A 462 -14.07 -2.43 -11.58
N PHE A 463 -12.88 -3.02 -11.37
CA PHE A 463 -12.58 -3.76 -10.14
C PHE A 463 -12.60 -2.89 -8.87
N LEU A 464 -12.23 -1.61 -8.99
CA LEU A 464 -12.23 -0.67 -7.87
C LEU A 464 -13.63 -0.25 -7.43
N HIS A 465 -14.58 -0.19 -8.38
CA HIS A 465 -15.95 0.24 -8.11
C HIS A 465 -16.95 -0.91 -7.92
N ALA A 466 -16.60 -2.13 -8.32
CA ALA A 466 -17.44 -3.30 -8.12
C ALA A 466 -17.28 -3.85 -6.68
N PRO A 467 -18.38 -4.09 -5.94
CA PRO A 467 -18.29 -4.68 -4.60
C PRO A 467 -17.77 -6.12 -4.66
N ARG A 468 -16.80 -6.42 -3.80
CA ARG A 468 -16.28 -7.78 -3.59
C ARG A 468 -17.28 -8.63 -2.79
N SER A 469 -17.18 -9.94 -2.94
CA SER A 469 -17.96 -10.90 -2.14
C SER A 469 -17.67 -10.77 -0.65
N LYS A 470 -18.72 -10.86 0.17
CA LYS A 470 -18.58 -10.81 1.64
C LYS A 470 -17.68 -11.95 2.12
N PRO A 471 -16.82 -11.71 3.14
CA PRO A 471 -15.95 -12.75 3.68
C PRO A 471 -16.78 -13.87 4.30
N GLN A 472 -16.54 -15.11 3.87
CA GLN A 472 -17.14 -16.32 4.46
C GLN A 472 -16.26 -16.89 5.58
N VAL A 473 -14.96 -16.62 5.54
CA VAL A 473 -13.97 -17.08 6.51
C VAL A 473 -13.42 -15.89 7.30
N ALA A 474 -13.41 -15.96 8.62
CA ALA A 474 -12.69 -15.04 9.48
C ALA A 474 -11.36 -15.68 9.91
N VAL A 475 -10.24 -14.99 9.67
CA VAL A 475 -8.93 -15.42 10.15
C VAL A 475 -8.56 -14.56 11.35
N TYR A 476 -8.49 -15.17 12.53
CA TYR A 476 -8.18 -14.46 13.76
C TYR A 476 -6.73 -13.95 13.76
N HIS A 477 -6.53 -12.71 14.21
CA HIS A 477 -5.23 -12.07 14.38
C HIS A 477 -5.15 -11.37 15.74
N SER A 478 -4.00 -11.48 16.41
CA SER A 478 -3.79 -10.90 17.74
C SER A 478 -2.31 -10.63 17.99
N MET A 479 -1.96 -9.38 18.31
CA MET A 479 -0.60 -9.01 18.72
C MET A 479 -0.14 -9.73 19.99
N PRO A 480 -0.96 -9.88 21.05
CA PRO A 480 -0.62 -10.74 22.18
C PRO A 480 -0.25 -12.18 21.76
N SER A 481 -1.00 -12.77 20.82
CA SER A 481 -0.69 -14.12 20.33
C SER A 481 0.64 -14.19 19.57
N LEU A 482 1.02 -13.15 18.83
CA LEU A 482 2.35 -13.07 18.20
C LEU A 482 3.48 -12.96 19.23
N ARG A 483 3.29 -12.20 20.31
CA ARG A 483 4.26 -12.13 21.42
C ARG A 483 4.36 -13.47 22.15
N ALA A 484 3.24 -14.16 22.36
CA ALA A 484 3.24 -15.51 22.94
C ALA A 484 3.91 -16.53 22.02
N ALA A 485 3.74 -16.43 20.69
CA ALA A 485 4.44 -17.27 19.72
C ALA A 485 5.96 -17.06 19.79
N PHE A 486 6.42 -15.80 19.94
CA PHE A 486 7.83 -15.48 20.14
C PHE A 486 8.39 -16.08 21.44
N VAL A 487 7.64 -15.97 22.55
CA VAL A 487 8.01 -16.59 23.84
C VAL A 487 8.16 -18.12 23.72
N LEU A 488 7.31 -18.75 22.92
CA LEU A 488 7.30 -20.19 22.69
C LEU A 488 8.28 -20.64 21.58
N GLY A 489 8.91 -19.72 20.85
CA GLY A 489 9.80 -20.02 19.73
C GLY A 489 9.09 -20.68 18.54
N VAL A 490 7.86 -20.26 18.24
CA VAL A 490 7.03 -20.78 17.14
C VAL A 490 6.50 -19.68 16.21
N ASP A 491 7.06 -18.48 16.29
CA ASP A 491 6.63 -17.30 15.53
C ASP A 491 6.96 -17.40 14.04
N GLU A 492 8.07 -18.03 13.66
CA GLU A 492 8.40 -18.32 12.25
C GLU A 492 7.38 -19.26 11.61
N GLU A 493 7.06 -20.38 12.28
CA GLU A 493 6.05 -21.34 11.82
C GLU A 493 4.66 -20.70 11.74
N LEU A 494 4.31 -19.83 12.70
CA LEU A 494 3.05 -19.11 12.68
C LEU A 494 2.96 -18.11 11.52
N GLY A 495 4.05 -17.38 11.23
CA GLY A 495 4.14 -16.51 10.07
C GLY A 495 3.90 -17.28 8.78
N ALA A 496 4.63 -18.38 8.60
CA ALA A 496 4.51 -19.23 7.42
C ALA A 496 3.13 -19.92 7.31
N GLN A 497 2.56 -20.34 8.44
CA GLN A 497 1.20 -20.90 8.54
C GLN A 497 0.16 -19.92 8.01
N ARG A 498 0.27 -18.65 8.41
CA ARG A 498 -0.64 -17.58 8.00
C ARG A 498 -0.53 -17.30 6.51
N GLU A 499 0.69 -17.16 5.99
CA GLU A 499 0.93 -16.95 4.56
C GLU A 499 0.36 -18.10 3.72
N ALA A 500 0.59 -19.35 4.16
CA ALA A 500 0.08 -20.54 3.52
C ALA A 500 -1.45 -20.66 3.58
N LEU A 501 -2.05 -20.36 4.74
CA LEU A 501 -3.51 -20.34 4.90
C LEU A 501 -4.15 -19.34 3.93
N VAL A 502 -3.59 -18.13 3.85
CA VAL A 502 -4.07 -17.11 2.91
C VAL A 502 -3.93 -17.58 1.46
N THR A 503 -2.79 -18.15 1.11
CA THR A 503 -2.54 -18.68 -0.25
C THR A 503 -3.57 -19.74 -0.62
N LEU A 504 -3.86 -20.67 0.29
CA LEU A 504 -4.84 -21.73 0.08
C LEU A 504 -6.28 -21.23 0.03
N LEU A 505 -6.67 -20.29 0.90
CA LEU A 505 -8.00 -19.66 0.87
C LEU A 505 -8.21 -18.94 -0.47
N ARG A 506 -7.18 -18.24 -0.97
CA ARG A 506 -7.22 -17.59 -2.28
C ARG A 506 -7.28 -18.61 -3.40
N SER A 507 -6.55 -19.72 -3.31
CA SER A 507 -6.55 -20.73 -4.37
C SER A 507 -7.84 -21.56 -4.44
N SER A 508 -8.54 -21.68 -3.32
CA SER A 508 -9.89 -22.26 -3.28
C SER A 508 -11.00 -21.28 -3.67
N GLY A 509 -10.69 -20.00 -3.89
CA GLY A 509 -11.68 -18.94 -4.11
C GLY A 509 -12.55 -18.61 -2.88
N ALA A 510 -12.12 -19.00 -1.68
CA ALA A 510 -12.84 -18.68 -0.46
C ALA A 510 -12.63 -17.21 -0.10
N SER A 511 -13.71 -16.44 0.03
CA SER A 511 -13.64 -15.08 0.54
C SER A 511 -13.31 -15.11 2.05
N TYR A 512 -12.34 -14.32 2.46
CA TYR A 512 -11.92 -14.23 3.85
C TYR A 512 -11.64 -12.77 4.25
N ALA A 513 -11.58 -12.54 5.56
CA ALA A 513 -11.06 -11.30 6.14
C ALA A 513 -10.24 -11.65 7.38
N PHE A 514 -9.18 -10.88 7.63
CA PHE A 514 -8.52 -10.89 8.94
C PHE A 514 -9.38 -10.15 9.96
N VAL A 515 -9.47 -10.69 11.17
CA VAL A 515 -10.24 -10.12 12.28
C VAL A 515 -9.33 -10.00 13.48
N ASP A 516 -9.05 -8.76 13.89
CA ASP A 516 -8.23 -8.45 15.04
C ASP A 516 -8.95 -8.76 16.37
N ALA A 517 -8.19 -9.14 17.39
CA ALA A 517 -8.65 -9.35 18.77
C ALA A 517 -9.64 -8.27 19.24
N ARG A 518 -9.34 -6.98 19.02
CA ARG A 518 -10.20 -5.86 19.40
C ARG A 518 -11.53 -5.83 18.64
N GLN A 519 -11.54 -6.28 17.39
CA GLN A 519 -12.78 -6.43 16.62
C GLN A 519 -13.61 -7.60 17.16
N VAL A 520 -12.98 -8.70 17.56
CA VAL A 520 -13.67 -9.82 18.22
C VAL A 520 -14.34 -9.36 19.51
N GLU A 521 -13.62 -8.62 20.38
CA GLU A 521 -14.18 -8.03 21.60
C GLU A 521 -15.34 -7.07 21.31
N ALA A 522 -15.25 -6.29 20.23
CA ALA A 522 -16.30 -5.38 19.80
C ALA A 522 -17.53 -6.08 19.18
N GLY A 523 -17.54 -7.41 19.12
CA GLY A 523 -18.70 -8.20 18.65
C GLY A 523 -18.74 -8.46 17.15
N TRP A 524 -17.59 -8.39 16.45
CA TRP A 524 -17.51 -8.60 15.01
C TRP A 524 -18.10 -9.96 14.58
N LEU A 525 -17.82 -11.03 15.33
CA LEU A 525 -18.33 -12.38 15.06
C LEU A 525 -19.87 -12.45 15.09
N ARG A 526 -20.49 -11.75 16.05
CA ARG A 526 -21.95 -11.67 16.18
C ARG A 526 -22.59 -10.88 15.03
N GLN A 527 -21.94 -9.78 14.62
CA GLN A 527 -22.44 -8.90 13.57
C GLN A 527 -22.32 -9.53 12.17
N HIS A 528 -21.21 -10.19 11.88
CA HIS A 528 -20.90 -10.67 10.53
C HIS A 528 -21.24 -12.14 10.31
N ARG A 529 -21.27 -12.95 11.38
CA ARG A 529 -21.55 -14.40 11.36
C ARG A 529 -20.84 -15.11 10.19
N PRO A 530 -19.49 -15.10 10.16
CA PRO A 530 -18.76 -15.85 9.15
C PRO A 530 -19.18 -17.33 9.22
N LYS A 531 -19.01 -18.05 8.11
CA LYS A 531 -19.29 -19.49 8.07
C LYS A 531 -18.21 -20.28 8.82
N LEU A 532 -16.98 -19.78 8.80
CA LEU A 532 -15.82 -20.38 9.45
C LEU A 532 -15.00 -19.31 10.18
N LEU A 533 -14.63 -19.59 11.42
CA LEU A 533 -13.58 -18.88 12.14
C LEU A 533 -12.34 -19.77 12.20
N VAL A 534 -11.20 -19.25 11.78
CA VAL A 534 -9.89 -19.93 11.91
C VAL A 534 -9.11 -19.26 13.03
N LEU A 535 -8.94 -19.98 14.14
CA LEU A 535 -8.03 -19.63 15.22
C LEU A 535 -6.65 -20.21 14.91
N SER A 536 -5.85 -19.46 14.14
CA SER A 536 -4.48 -19.83 13.80
C SER A 536 -3.52 -19.37 14.89
N ALA A 537 -3.12 -20.30 15.77
CA ALA A 537 -2.31 -20.02 16.96
C ALA A 537 -2.80 -18.80 17.77
N ALA A 538 -4.09 -18.81 18.12
CA ALA A 538 -4.69 -17.83 19.04
C ALA A 538 -4.20 -18.07 20.49
N LEU A 539 -2.89 -18.00 20.70
CA LEU A 539 -2.18 -18.41 21.92
C LEU A 539 -2.54 -17.57 23.14
N ALA A 540 -2.84 -16.29 22.93
CA ALA A 540 -3.18 -15.33 23.97
C ALA A 540 -4.54 -14.68 23.65
N MET A 541 -5.48 -14.78 24.59
CA MET A 541 -6.83 -14.23 24.46
C MET A 541 -7.35 -13.67 25.79
N SER A 542 -8.09 -12.58 25.71
CA SER A 542 -8.84 -12.04 26.84
C SER A 542 -10.10 -12.86 27.15
N GLU A 543 -10.66 -12.68 28.34
CA GLU A 543 -11.95 -13.30 28.71
C GLU A 543 -13.09 -12.87 27.77
N ARG A 544 -13.04 -11.65 27.23
CA ARG A 544 -14.06 -11.15 26.30
C ARG A 544 -13.98 -11.84 24.96
N GLU A 545 -12.77 -12.06 24.46
CA GLU A 545 -12.55 -12.80 23.22
C GLU A 545 -12.99 -14.26 23.36
N VAL A 546 -12.64 -14.90 24.48
CA VAL A 546 -13.08 -16.26 24.81
C VAL A 546 -14.62 -16.34 24.84
N ALA A 547 -15.28 -15.40 25.50
CA ALA A 547 -16.74 -15.34 25.54
C ALA A 547 -17.35 -15.16 24.15
N ALA A 548 -16.77 -14.29 23.31
CA ALA A 548 -17.24 -14.07 21.94
C ALA A 548 -17.11 -15.32 21.06
N VAL A 549 -16.01 -16.07 21.17
CA VAL A 549 -15.84 -17.35 20.46
C VAL A 549 -16.85 -18.38 20.95
N ARG A 550 -17.10 -18.47 22.26
CA ARG A 550 -18.11 -19.37 22.82
C ARG A 550 -19.51 -19.03 22.32
N GLU A 551 -19.89 -17.75 22.35
CA GLU A 551 -21.18 -17.28 21.82
C GLU A 551 -21.32 -17.63 20.34
N TYR A 552 -20.26 -17.43 19.55
CA TYR A 552 -20.25 -17.78 18.12
C TYR A 552 -20.46 -19.28 17.88
N VAL A 553 -19.78 -20.15 18.64
CA VAL A 553 -19.96 -21.61 18.55
C VAL A 553 -21.36 -22.04 19.00
N GLN A 554 -21.86 -21.48 20.10
CA GLN A 554 -23.22 -21.73 20.60
C GLN A 554 -24.29 -21.30 19.58
N GLY A 555 -24.03 -20.23 18.83
CA GLY A 555 -24.85 -19.75 17.73
C GLY A 555 -24.77 -20.60 16.44
N GLY A 556 -24.08 -21.75 16.48
CA GLY A 556 -23.93 -22.67 15.35
C GLY A 556 -22.74 -22.38 14.44
N GLY A 557 -21.89 -21.41 14.80
CA GLY A 557 -20.66 -21.08 14.09
C GLY A 557 -19.66 -22.23 14.10
N LYS A 558 -18.90 -22.36 13.01
CA LYS A 558 -17.85 -23.37 12.87
C LYS A 558 -16.48 -22.77 13.14
N VAL A 559 -15.65 -23.49 13.89
CA VAL A 559 -14.30 -23.05 14.26
C VAL A 559 -13.28 -24.12 13.89
N VAL A 560 -12.21 -23.72 13.21
CA VAL A 560 -10.98 -24.51 13.12
C VAL A 560 -9.94 -23.91 14.05
N VAL A 561 -9.35 -24.76 14.88
CA VAL A 561 -8.33 -24.39 15.86
C VAL A 561 -7.03 -25.06 15.47
N LEU A 562 -6.03 -24.26 15.12
CA LEU A 562 -4.70 -24.71 14.75
C LEU A 562 -3.76 -24.29 15.87
N LEU A 563 -3.35 -25.28 16.68
CA LEU A 563 -2.66 -25.13 17.96
C LEU A 563 -3.59 -24.73 19.12
N THR A 564 -3.26 -25.19 20.34
CA THR A 564 -4.09 -24.95 21.54
C THR A 564 -4.28 -23.45 21.78
N PRO A 565 -5.51 -22.92 21.80
CA PRO A 565 -5.77 -21.49 21.93
C PRO A 565 -5.80 -21.08 23.40
N ALA A 566 -5.59 -19.79 23.66
CA ALA A 566 -5.70 -19.17 24.98
C ALA A 566 -4.90 -19.94 26.05
N LEU A 567 -3.64 -20.27 25.73
CA LEU A 567 -2.65 -20.74 26.70
C LEU A 567 -2.16 -19.60 27.61
N PHE A 568 -2.32 -18.37 27.14
CA PHE A 568 -2.06 -17.15 27.89
C PHE A 568 -3.32 -16.26 27.91
N ASP A 569 -3.40 -15.38 28.89
CA ASP A 569 -4.27 -14.20 28.78
C ASP A 569 -3.65 -13.14 27.84
N GLU A 570 -4.35 -12.04 27.59
CA GLU A 570 -3.89 -10.94 26.72
C GLU A 570 -2.62 -10.25 27.22
N LYS A 571 -2.25 -10.48 28.48
CA LYS A 571 -1.08 -9.90 29.16
C LYS A 571 0.09 -10.89 29.23
N LEU A 572 -0.03 -12.03 28.56
CA LEU A 572 0.95 -13.11 28.58
C LEU A 572 1.12 -13.75 29.97
N THR A 573 0.08 -13.72 30.80
CA THR A 573 0.01 -14.57 31.99
C THR A 573 -0.31 -16.00 31.55
N PRO A 574 0.52 -17.01 31.86
CA PRO A 574 0.23 -18.39 31.53
C PRO A 574 -1.05 -18.88 32.21
N ARG A 575 -1.86 -19.63 31.47
CA ARG A 575 -3.05 -20.31 31.98
C ARG A 575 -2.72 -21.80 32.10
N GLY A 576 -3.01 -22.39 33.27
CA GLY A 576 -2.83 -23.84 33.46
C GLY A 576 -3.75 -24.69 32.56
N ARG A 577 -4.84 -24.09 32.07
CA ARG A 577 -5.78 -24.73 31.13
C ARG A 577 -6.39 -23.69 30.20
N SER A 578 -6.47 -24.02 28.92
CA SER A 578 -7.22 -23.20 27.96
C SER A 578 -8.68 -23.05 28.41
N PRO A 579 -9.22 -21.81 28.45
CA PRO A 579 -10.62 -21.56 28.76
C PRO A 579 -11.54 -21.95 27.61
N LEU A 580 -11.04 -22.54 26.51
CA LEU A 580 -11.84 -23.14 25.44
C LEU A 580 -11.69 -24.67 25.41
N ALA A 581 -11.01 -25.28 26.38
CA ALA A 581 -10.64 -26.71 26.37
C ALA A 581 -11.84 -27.68 26.26
N ASP A 582 -12.99 -27.32 26.83
CA ASP A 582 -14.25 -28.07 26.70
C ASP A 582 -14.75 -28.13 25.25
N LEU A 583 -14.50 -27.08 24.46
CA LEU A 583 -14.85 -27.07 23.04
C LEU A 583 -13.91 -27.94 22.18
N LEU A 584 -12.73 -28.30 22.69
CA LEU A 584 -11.71 -29.03 21.93
C LEU A 584 -11.87 -30.55 21.99
N GLY A 585 -12.81 -31.08 22.78
CA GLY A 585 -13.17 -32.51 22.81
C GLY A 585 -12.10 -33.50 23.30
N GLY A 586 -10.90 -33.03 23.68
CA GLY A 586 -9.78 -33.87 24.12
C GLY A 586 -8.86 -33.23 25.17
N GLY A 587 -9.27 -32.10 25.76
CA GLY A 587 -8.44 -31.30 26.66
C GLY A 587 -7.33 -30.52 25.92
N PRO A 588 -6.68 -29.54 26.57
CA PRO A 588 -5.55 -28.85 25.97
C PRO A 588 -4.36 -29.83 25.90
N GLN A 589 -3.82 -30.00 24.71
CA GLN A 589 -2.59 -30.75 24.52
C GLN A 589 -1.38 -29.82 24.68
N PRO A 590 -0.25 -30.31 25.22
CA PRO A 590 1.03 -29.60 25.16
C PRO A 590 1.34 -29.22 23.71
N ILE A 591 2.03 -28.10 23.51
CA ILE A 591 2.54 -27.74 22.18
C ILE A 591 3.62 -28.77 21.83
N PRO A 592 3.46 -29.54 20.73
CA PRO A 592 4.45 -30.51 20.33
C PRO A 592 5.71 -29.81 19.77
N PRO A 593 6.85 -30.50 19.64
CA PRO A 593 8.07 -29.90 19.11
C PRO A 593 7.89 -29.45 17.65
N ALA A 594 8.72 -28.51 17.18
CA ALA A 594 8.59 -27.86 15.87
C ALA A 594 8.44 -28.83 14.67
N PRO A 595 9.20 -29.93 14.54
CA PRO A 595 8.99 -30.89 13.45
C PRO A 595 7.57 -31.48 13.44
N ASP A 596 7.03 -31.76 14.63
CA ASP A 596 5.68 -32.29 14.78
C ASP A 596 4.61 -31.22 14.59
N LEU A 597 4.93 -29.93 14.69
CA LEU A 597 3.98 -28.86 14.42
C LEU A 597 3.60 -28.78 12.95
N THR A 598 4.44 -29.21 12.00
CA THR A 598 4.28 -28.80 10.59
C THR A 598 3.60 -29.84 9.68
N GLU A 599 3.37 -31.05 10.17
CA GLU A 599 2.84 -32.16 9.35
C GLU A 599 1.41 -32.57 9.73
N LEU A 600 0.60 -32.89 8.72
CA LEU A 600 -0.74 -33.45 8.95
C LEU A 600 -0.62 -34.92 9.42
N PRO A 601 -1.39 -35.35 10.44
CA PRO A 601 -1.48 -36.75 10.82
C PRO A 601 -1.88 -37.64 9.64
N ALA A 602 -1.27 -38.82 9.54
CA ALA A 602 -1.55 -39.76 8.45
C ALA A 602 -3.00 -40.30 8.48
N ASP A 603 -3.59 -40.38 9.67
CA ASP A 603 -4.92 -40.92 9.96
C ASP A 603 -5.94 -39.80 10.31
N LEU A 604 -5.73 -38.59 9.80
CA LEU A 604 -6.57 -37.44 10.12
C LEU A 604 -8.03 -37.67 9.73
N LYS A 605 -8.90 -37.76 10.74
CA LYS A 605 -10.35 -37.93 10.56
C LYS A 605 -11.00 -36.63 10.08
N PRO A 606 -12.09 -36.72 9.31
CA PRO A 606 -12.85 -35.53 8.90
C PRO A 606 -13.42 -34.77 10.11
N PRO A 607 -13.69 -33.46 9.96
CA PRO A 607 -14.23 -32.63 11.03
C PRO A 607 -15.58 -33.15 11.52
N GLN A 608 -15.79 -33.11 12.84
CA GLN A 608 -17.06 -33.43 13.47
C GLN A 608 -17.49 -32.28 14.40
N GLY A 609 -18.80 -32.10 14.59
CA GLY A 609 -19.33 -31.09 15.51
C GLY A 609 -19.15 -29.65 15.01
N ALA A 610 -19.00 -28.71 15.95
CA ALA A 610 -18.84 -27.28 15.68
C ALA A 610 -17.37 -26.81 15.67
N VAL A 611 -16.48 -27.57 16.29
CA VAL A 611 -15.07 -27.23 16.46
C VAL A 611 -14.20 -28.36 15.94
N TRP A 612 -13.27 -28.05 15.05
CA TRP A 612 -12.24 -28.98 14.62
C TRP A 612 -10.88 -28.49 15.11
N TYR A 613 -10.29 -29.26 16.03
CA TYR A 613 -9.03 -28.95 16.67
C TYR A 613 -7.90 -29.81 16.10
N LEU A 614 -6.80 -29.15 15.75
CA LEU A 614 -5.55 -29.78 15.38
C LEU A 614 -4.41 -29.12 16.18
N PRO A 615 -3.68 -29.86 17.05
CA PRO A 615 -2.59 -29.32 17.87
C PRO A 615 -1.30 -29.07 17.06
N ARG A 616 -1.42 -28.55 15.83
CA ARG A 616 -0.33 -28.39 14.86
C ARG A 616 -0.55 -27.12 14.02
N LEU A 617 0.52 -26.67 13.37
CA LEU A 617 0.57 -25.65 12.30
C LEU A 617 0.90 -26.34 10.96
N PRO A 618 0.00 -27.17 10.43
CA PRO A 618 0.32 -28.06 9.32
C PRO A 618 0.57 -27.33 8.00
N LEU A 619 0.36 -26.02 7.90
CA LEU A 619 0.53 -25.23 6.69
C LEU A 619 1.86 -24.47 6.68
N ALA A 620 2.62 -24.44 7.78
CA ALA A 620 3.86 -23.65 7.87
C ALA A 620 4.89 -23.98 6.76
N THR A 621 4.98 -25.23 6.32
CA THR A 621 5.88 -25.62 5.22
C THR A 621 5.24 -25.47 3.84
N TYR A 622 3.92 -25.32 3.75
CA TYR A 622 3.20 -25.31 2.48
C TYR A 622 3.60 -24.15 1.57
N GLY A 623 3.81 -22.94 2.09
CA GLY A 623 4.17 -21.78 1.26
C GLY A 623 5.43 -22.05 0.42
N ARG A 624 6.50 -22.54 1.05
CA ARG A 624 7.75 -22.90 0.37
C ARG A 624 7.61 -24.11 -0.54
N GLU A 625 6.93 -25.16 -0.09
CA GLU A 625 6.77 -26.40 -0.87
C GLU A 625 5.88 -26.22 -2.10
N SER A 626 4.78 -25.48 -1.96
CA SER A 626 3.78 -25.28 -3.01
C SER A 626 4.30 -24.43 -4.16
N ALA A 627 5.23 -23.51 -3.88
CA ALA A 627 5.87 -22.69 -4.90
C ALA A 627 6.66 -23.54 -5.91
N TRP A 628 7.33 -24.61 -5.47
CA TRP A 628 8.24 -25.37 -6.33
C TRP A 628 7.71 -26.75 -6.70
N ARG A 629 7.03 -27.43 -5.77
CA ARG A 629 6.60 -28.84 -5.90
C ARG A 629 7.70 -29.73 -6.52
N ALA A 630 8.94 -29.53 -6.06
CA ALA A 630 10.14 -29.98 -6.74
C ALA A 630 10.33 -31.51 -6.80
N SER A 631 9.55 -32.27 -6.01
CA SER A 631 9.56 -33.73 -6.02
C SER A 631 8.15 -34.30 -5.85
N PRO A 632 7.91 -35.57 -6.24
CA PRO A 632 6.62 -36.23 -6.02
C PRO A 632 6.18 -36.26 -4.55
N GLU A 633 7.14 -36.36 -3.62
CA GLU A 633 6.85 -36.36 -2.18
C GLU A 633 6.36 -34.99 -1.71
N MET A 634 7.05 -33.90 -2.10
CA MET A 634 6.63 -32.53 -1.80
C MET A 634 5.27 -32.20 -2.42
N ASP A 635 5.03 -32.64 -3.65
CA ASP A 635 3.73 -32.47 -4.32
C ASP A 635 2.62 -33.21 -3.56
N ALA A 636 2.87 -34.46 -3.13
CA ALA A 636 1.92 -35.23 -2.34
C ALA A 636 1.60 -34.57 -0.98
N ARG A 637 2.61 -34.02 -0.29
CA ARG A 637 2.39 -33.24 0.95
C ARG A 637 1.55 -31.99 0.70
N CYS A 638 1.85 -31.22 -0.35
CA CYS A 638 1.06 -30.05 -0.74
C CYS A 638 -0.41 -30.43 -1.02
N ARG A 639 -0.64 -31.46 -1.85
CA ARG A 639 -2.00 -31.94 -2.18
C ARG A 639 -2.77 -32.38 -0.95
N ARG A 640 -2.11 -33.04 0.01
CA ARG A 640 -2.75 -33.45 1.26
C ARG A 640 -3.26 -32.25 2.06
N ARG A 641 -2.45 -31.18 2.16
CA ARG A 641 -2.84 -29.92 2.83
C ARG A 641 -3.96 -29.19 2.11
N GLU A 642 -3.92 -29.17 0.78
CA GLU A 642 -4.98 -28.60 -0.06
C GLU A 642 -6.31 -29.36 0.09
N GLN A 643 -6.26 -30.68 0.04
CA GLN A 643 -7.43 -31.54 0.25
C GLN A 643 -7.99 -31.38 1.65
N TRP A 644 -7.12 -31.30 2.67
CA TRP A 644 -7.53 -31.04 4.05
C TRP A 644 -8.28 -29.70 4.15
N LEU A 645 -7.74 -28.60 3.63
CA LEU A 645 -8.43 -27.31 3.70
C LEU A 645 -9.75 -27.36 2.93
N LEU A 646 -9.81 -27.98 1.75
CA LEU A 646 -11.08 -28.13 1.02
C LEU A 646 -12.13 -28.90 1.82
N GLN A 647 -11.73 -29.91 2.61
CA GLN A 647 -12.64 -30.61 3.53
C GLN A 647 -13.13 -29.69 4.66
N VAL A 648 -12.23 -28.89 5.26
CA VAL A 648 -12.58 -27.86 6.24
C VAL A 648 -13.64 -26.90 5.68
N LEU A 649 -13.38 -26.34 4.49
CA LEU A 649 -14.24 -25.35 3.87
C LEU A 649 -15.63 -25.93 3.55
N ARG A 650 -15.69 -27.15 3.01
CA ARG A 650 -16.96 -27.85 2.76
C ARG A 650 -17.73 -28.13 4.04
N TRP A 651 -17.06 -28.59 5.09
CA TRP A 651 -17.69 -28.83 6.40
C TRP A 651 -18.29 -27.56 7.00
N ALA A 652 -17.60 -26.43 6.84
CA ALA A 652 -18.11 -25.14 7.28
C ALA A 652 -19.16 -24.53 6.33
N GLY A 653 -19.47 -25.17 5.20
CA GLY A 653 -20.38 -24.65 4.19
C GLY A 653 -19.84 -23.44 3.43
N VAL A 654 -18.52 -23.19 3.47
CA VAL A 654 -17.85 -22.17 2.66
C VAL A 654 -17.85 -22.65 1.22
N GLN A 655 -18.35 -21.80 0.32
CA GLN A 655 -18.46 -22.12 -1.10
C GLN A 655 -17.57 -21.18 -1.91
N ALA A 656 -16.81 -21.77 -2.84
CA ALA A 656 -16.14 -21.02 -3.89
C ALA A 656 -17.17 -20.38 -4.83
N PRO A 657 -16.84 -19.24 -5.47
CA PRO A 657 -17.75 -18.56 -6.38
C PRO A 657 -18.10 -19.40 -7.61
N LEU A 658 -17.15 -20.20 -8.09
CA LEU A 658 -17.29 -21.12 -9.20
C LEU A 658 -16.58 -22.43 -8.88
N GLN A 659 -17.06 -23.51 -9.48
CA GLN A 659 -16.32 -24.77 -9.52
C GLN A 659 -15.43 -24.79 -10.77
N ALA A 660 -14.12 -24.80 -10.56
CA ALA A 660 -13.14 -25.12 -11.59
C ALA A 660 -12.62 -26.53 -11.42
N THR A 661 -12.63 -27.28 -12.52
CA THR A 661 -11.98 -28.59 -12.60
C THR A 661 -10.95 -28.65 -13.72
N ARG A 662 -9.94 -29.48 -13.51
CA ARG A 662 -8.99 -29.90 -14.52
C ARG A 662 -9.65 -30.91 -15.45
N GLN A 663 -8.94 -31.34 -16.51
CA GLN A 663 -9.44 -32.36 -17.44
C GLN A 663 -9.81 -33.68 -16.75
N ASP A 664 -9.04 -34.07 -15.74
CA ASP A 664 -9.22 -35.28 -14.93
C ASP A 664 -10.34 -35.16 -13.87
N GLY A 665 -11.01 -34.00 -13.80
CA GLY A 665 -12.08 -33.73 -12.86
C GLY A 665 -11.62 -33.23 -11.48
N GLN A 666 -10.31 -33.15 -11.22
CA GLN A 666 -9.79 -32.62 -9.96
C GLN A 666 -9.99 -31.11 -9.87
N PRO A 667 -10.17 -30.53 -8.67
CA PRO A 667 -10.26 -29.08 -8.50
C PRO A 667 -8.98 -28.37 -8.98
N VAL A 668 -9.13 -27.18 -9.59
CA VAL A 668 -7.99 -26.32 -9.90
C VAL A 668 -7.50 -25.64 -8.63
N GLN A 669 -6.24 -25.89 -8.24
CA GLN A 669 -5.64 -25.44 -6.97
C GLN A 669 -4.40 -24.55 -7.16
N ASP A 670 -3.88 -24.47 -8.38
CA ASP A 670 -2.73 -23.65 -8.78
C ASP A 670 -3.14 -22.29 -9.38
N CYS A 671 -4.37 -21.83 -9.11
CA CYS A 671 -4.87 -20.52 -9.52
C CYS A 671 -5.31 -19.72 -8.30
N LEU A 672 -5.04 -18.41 -8.28
CA LEU A 672 -5.67 -17.48 -7.35
C LEU A 672 -6.90 -16.85 -7.98
N TRP A 673 -7.87 -16.50 -7.14
CA TRP A 673 -9.20 -16.09 -7.58
C TRP A 673 -9.60 -14.71 -7.07
N GLY A 674 -10.45 -14.03 -7.83
CA GLY A 674 -11.19 -12.85 -7.40
C GLY A 674 -12.63 -12.90 -7.90
N GLU A 675 -13.58 -12.36 -7.11
CA GLU A 675 -14.98 -12.24 -7.52
C GLU A 675 -15.50 -10.85 -7.13
N TRP A 676 -16.24 -10.24 -8.07
CA TRP A 676 -16.92 -8.96 -7.89
C TRP A 676 -18.36 -9.06 -8.37
N SER A 677 -19.28 -8.43 -7.66
CA SER A 677 -20.67 -8.30 -8.08
C SER A 677 -20.84 -7.07 -8.95
N LEU A 678 -21.53 -7.23 -10.08
CA LEU A 678 -21.94 -6.12 -10.97
C LEU A 678 -23.41 -5.71 -10.73
N GLY A 679 -24.07 -6.30 -9.72
CA GLY A 679 -25.48 -6.09 -9.44
C GLY A 679 -26.42 -6.93 -10.33
N LYS A 680 -27.68 -7.05 -9.90
CA LYS A 680 -28.75 -7.79 -10.63
C LYS A 680 -28.38 -9.24 -11.01
N GLY A 681 -27.52 -9.90 -10.23
CA GLY A 681 -27.05 -11.28 -10.51
C GLY A 681 -25.88 -11.38 -11.49
N ALA A 682 -25.41 -10.26 -12.05
CA ALA A 682 -24.19 -10.22 -12.85
C ALA A 682 -22.95 -10.20 -11.94
N ARG A 683 -21.87 -10.86 -12.37
CA ARG A 683 -20.60 -10.94 -11.62
C ARG A 683 -19.39 -11.04 -12.54
N LEU A 684 -18.24 -10.61 -12.03
CA LEU A 684 -16.93 -10.86 -12.62
C LEU A 684 -16.20 -11.91 -11.80
N VAL A 685 -15.57 -12.86 -12.47
CA VAL A 685 -14.69 -13.84 -11.84
C VAL A 685 -13.33 -13.80 -12.53
N GLY A 686 -12.30 -13.51 -11.75
CA GLY A 686 -10.91 -13.50 -12.16
C GLY A 686 -10.19 -14.77 -11.68
N MET A 687 -9.34 -15.34 -12.52
CA MET A 687 -8.40 -16.40 -12.19
C MET A 687 -7.02 -16.04 -12.71
N VAL A 688 -5.97 -16.24 -11.91
CA VAL A 688 -4.59 -16.12 -12.34
C VAL A 688 -3.81 -17.33 -11.90
N ARG A 689 -3.15 -18.00 -12.84
CA ARG A 689 -2.38 -19.20 -12.54
C ARG A 689 -1.04 -18.85 -11.91
N GLN A 690 -0.58 -19.64 -10.94
CA GLN A 690 0.68 -19.42 -10.24
C GLN A 690 1.86 -19.28 -11.22
N ALA A 691 2.79 -18.38 -10.90
CA ALA A 691 3.94 -18.08 -11.75
C ALA A 691 4.91 -19.25 -11.94
N THR A 692 4.93 -20.19 -10.99
CA THR A 692 5.79 -21.38 -11.00
C THR A 692 5.10 -22.62 -11.55
N ALA A 693 3.84 -22.50 -11.97
CA ALA A 693 3.07 -23.64 -12.48
C ALA A 693 3.70 -24.22 -13.75
N VAL A 694 3.74 -25.55 -13.86
CA VAL A 694 4.37 -26.24 -15.00
C VAL A 694 3.35 -26.46 -16.12
N GLY A 695 3.78 -26.31 -17.37
CA GLY A 695 2.99 -26.63 -18.56
C GLY A 695 1.77 -25.73 -18.77
N THR A 696 0.79 -26.23 -19.52
CA THR A 696 -0.50 -25.57 -19.74
C THR A 696 -1.58 -26.38 -19.04
N GLU A 697 -2.41 -25.74 -18.22
CA GLU A 697 -3.52 -26.40 -17.52
C GLU A 697 -4.83 -26.18 -18.28
N HIS A 698 -5.66 -27.21 -18.37
CA HIS A 698 -6.96 -27.14 -19.00
C HIS A 698 -8.04 -26.98 -17.94
N VAL A 699 -8.62 -25.78 -17.88
CA VAL A 699 -9.63 -25.42 -16.88
C VAL A 699 -11.02 -25.53 -17.47
N ARG A 700 -11.91 -26.20 -16.74
CA ARG A 700 -13.36 -26.21 -16.97
C ARG A 700 -14.06 -25.45 -15.86
N LEU A 701 -14.79 -24.38 -16.18
CA LEU A 701 -15.62 -23.63 -15.24
C LEU A 701 -17.10 -23.95 -15.44
N GLN A 702 -17.80 -24.24 -14.35
CA GLN A 702 -19.25 -24.36 -14.34
C GLN A 702 -19.89 -23.06 -13.85
N VAL A 703 -20.63 -22.36 -14.73
CA VAL A 703 -21.17 -21.01 -14.45
C VAL A 703 -22.66 -20.99 -14.08
N GLY A 704 -23.37 -22.12 -14.30
CA GLY A 704 -24.78 -22.30 -13.96
C GLY A 704 -25.71 -22.13 -15.15
N ALA A 705 -26.87 -22.81 -15.11
CA ALA A 705 -27.84 -22.79 -16.21
C ALA A 705 -28.50 -21.41 -16.38
N GLY A 706 -28.82 -21.06 -17.63
CA GLY A 706 -29.46 -19.77 -17.95
C GLY A 706 -28.57 -18.54 -17.73
N THR A 707 -27.25 -18.69 -17.89
CA THR A 707 -26.30 -17.57 -17.81
C THR A 707 -25.58 -17.35 -19.14
N VAL A 708 -25.17 -16.12 -19.39
CA VAL A 708 -24.29 -15.75 -20.51
C VAL A 708 -22.93 -15.41 -19.95
N ALA A 709 -21.88 -16.04 -20.49
CA ALA A 709 -20.51 -15.76 -20.10
C ALA A 709 -19.77 -14.96 -21.19
N TYR A 710 -18.88 -14.08 -20.76
CA TYR A 710 -18.04 -13.27 -21.63
C TYR A 710 -16.60 -13.28 -21.13
N ASP A 711 -15.65 -13.57 -22.01
CA ASP A 711 -14.23 -13.39 -21.76
C ASP A 711 -13.90 -11.91 -21.90
N VAL A 712 -13.70 -11.25 -20.76
CA VAL A 712 -13.47 -9.81 -20.67
C VAL A 712 -12.15 -9.41 -21.32
N LEU A 713 -11.13 -10.26 -21.21
CA LEU A 713 -9.80 -9.95 -21.77
C LEU A 713 -9.76 -10.19 -23.28
N ALA A 714 -10.46 -11.22 -23.77
CA ALA A 714 -10.51 -11.50 -25.21
C ALA A 714 -11.59 -10.71 -25.95
N GLY A 715 -12.47 -10.01 -25.24
CA GLY A 715 -13.59 -9.28 -25.84
C GLY A 715 -14.63 -10.18 -26.51
N LYS A 716 -14.80 -11.43 -26.05
CA LYS A 716 -15.58 -12.46 -26.75
C LYS A 716 -16.64 -13.10 -25.86
N ARG A 717 -17.85 -13.27 -26.41
CA ARG A 717 -18.89 -14.09 -25.79
C ARG A 717 -18.45 -15.55 -25.79
N LEU A 718 -18.64 -16.23 -24.66
CA LEU A 718 -18.34 -17.64 -24.54
C LEU A 718 -19.62 -18.47 -24.70
N PRO A 719 -19.59 -19.57 -25.46
CA PRO A 719 -20.73 -20.47 -25.56
C PRO A 719 -20.86 -21.29 -24.27
N SER A 720 -22.10 -21.43 -23.78
CA SER A 720 -22.55 -22.41 -22.78
C SER A 720 -22.45 -22.08 -21.28
N GLU A 721 -23.08 -22.98 -20.50
CA GLU A 721 -23.05 -23.11 -19.04
C GLU A 721 -21.73 -23.69 -18.50
N ARG A 722 -20.84 -24.17 -19.40
CA ARG A 722 -19.55 -24.80 -19.09
C ARG A 722 -18.43 -24.22 -19.96
N LEU A 723 -17.57 -23.42 -19.36
CA LEU A 723 -16.47 -22.78 -20.06
C LEU A 723 -15.24 -23.68 -20.02
N ALA A 724 -14.55 -23.84 -21.14
CA ALA A 724 -13.28 -24.55 -21.20
C ALA A 724 -12.22 -23.66 -21.84
N PHE A 725 -11.06 -23.54 -21.20
CA PHE A 725 -9.93 -22.79 -21.70
C PHE A 725 -8.62 -23.32 -21.10
N THR A 726 -7.51 -22.86 -21.65
CA THR A 726 -6.17 -23.17 -21.14
C THR A 726 -5.59 -22.01 -20.36
N LEU A 727 -4.76 -22.30 -19.35
CA LEU A 727 -3.97 -21.32 -18.60
C LEU A 727 -2.50 -21.74 -18.51
N ARG A 728 -1.59 -20.85 -18.87
CA ARG A 728 -0.15 -20.95 -18.63
C ARG A 728 0.23 -20.27 -17.32
N ALA A 729 1.45 -20.49 -16.85
CA ALA A 729 1.97 -19.80 -15.67
C ALA A 729 1.86 -18.27 -15.79
N GLY A 730 1.31 -17.62 -14.76
CA GLY A 730 1.08 -16.19 -14.71
C GLY A 730 -0.04 -15.68 -15.63
N GLU A 731 -0.67 -16.53 -16.43
CA GLU A 731 -1.78 -16.13 -17.29
C GLU A 731 -3.04 -15.89 -16.45
N ALA A 732 -3.76 -14.82 -16.78
CA ALA A 732 -5.01 -14.47 -16.14
C ALA A 732 -6.20 -14.65 -17.09
N LYS A 733 -7.35 -15.01 -16.53
CA LYS A 733 -8.65 -15.04 -17.19
C LYS A 733 -9.62 -14.21 -16.38
N VAL A 734 -10.40 -13.36 -17.05
CA VAL A 734 -11.49 -12.62 -16.41
C VAL A 734 -12.76 -12.92 -17.17
N VAL A 735 -13.75 -13.49 -16.48
CA VAL A 735 -15.03 -13.90 -17.05
C VAL A 735 -16.14 -13.07 -16.41
N ALA A 736 -16.93 -12.38 -17.24
CA ALA A 736 -18.20 -11.82 -16.80
C ALA A 736 -19.30 -12.87 -16.97
N ILE A 737 -20.08 -13.09 -15.92
CA ILE A 737 -21.23 -14.00 -15.90
C ILE A 737 -22.47 -13.14 -15.69
N LEU A 738 -23.36 -13.15 -16.67
CA LEU A 738 -24.56 -12.33 -16.72
C LEU A 738 -25.80 -13.22 -16.66
N PRO A 739 -26.87 -12.82 -15.95
CA PRO A 739 -28.14 -13.52 -16.02
C PRO A 739 -28.72 -13.40 -17.44
N GLN A 740 -29.35 -14.45 -17.95
CA GLN A 740 -30.08 -14.37 -19.20
C GLN A 740 -31.33 -13.49 -19.01
N VAL A 741 -31.44 -12.40 -19.79
CA VAL A 741 -32.63 -11.55 -19.81
C VAL A 741 -33.67 -12.20 -20.74
N PRO A 742 -34.86 -12.60 -20.25
CA PRO A 742 -35.91 -13.15 -21.10
C PRO A 742 -36.34 -12.12 -22.15
N GLY A 743 -36.34 -12.52 -23.43
CA GLY A 743 -36.80 -11.67 -24.54
C GLY A 743 -35.79 -10.66 -25.09
N ALA A 744 -34.53 -10.65 -24.62
CA ALA A 744 -33.49 -9.88 -25.28
C ALA A 744 -33.22 -10.46 -26.70
N PRO A 745 -33.16 -9.62 -27.75
CA PRO A 745 -32.84 -10.10 -29.09
C PRO A 745 -31.49 -10.83 -29.07
N GLN A 746 -31.42 -11.98 -29.73
CA GLN A 746 -30.15 -12.62 -30.04
C GLN A 746 -29.42 -11.70 -31.03
N LEU A 747 -28.58 -10.82 -30.49
CA LEU A 747 -27.61 -10.03 -31.26
C LEU A 747 -26.46 -10.90 -31.73
#